data_AF-A0A0V1FBL1-F1
#
_entry.id   AF-A0A0V1FBL1-F1
#
_cell.length_a   1.000
_cell.length_b   1.000
_cell.length_c   1.000
_cell.angle_alpha   90.00
_cell.angle_beta   90.00
_cell.angle_gamma   90.00
#
_symmetry.space_group_name_H-M   'P 1'
#
loop_
_entity.id
_entity.type
_entity.pdbx_description
1 polymer ?
#
loop_
_entity_poly.entity_id
_entity_poly.type
_entity_poly.pdbx_seq_one_letter_code
_entity_poly.pdbx_strand_id
1 'polypeptide(L)'
;MDTSANFSSSNVSFSTVREVSRKLLFSALDKWSGSKTLVWDVDLMNPFNLITGFKELQDHQVVQMLLLRLGSVVSDPSSRIVFLMHPKVRYAAVVADIVHSTLKQFDSPRFHLIFVPQRSVVCEHELKRYDIIKKLSSIEQLPIYFYAWDDDLISMENEWFPHATASDDYNMISMISRGLIHLEEIYGPINHIYCKGNMAKDICDAWSLQRQTDSWRTLTAFDSFIDSIIIFDRSIDYVTPMVTQLTYEGLIDEIFGIKCACVKIQKMESLEDIEEVNKSHDSVGILSTSSGSQDRMQISLNSRQSLYSELRDLNFHAVGSTLSKSIKEQRHTANSVREYKEFVKKLPTLQASRSAAALHTSVAELIKEVIASDEFSNTISCEREFLNCIESNSLSAFIEQSINKKEPILKVLRLMCLQSLTNAGLKTKLYDQYRREFLQSYGYQYLLLFVELEKVGLFTKNSTDNRNQASSYPNIRKLFDLIIDNHTNELEPSDVSYVYSGYAPLIPRLCQQWAKPGWTEIMDNLSKVPGITKLAAGDERRIKSKNNRRNIVLVLFVGGVTSAEVSALRFLSSQETGCRFLVATTSVTTGERLLERLANYVCRFCYNIRTQHNTVNRFAKYKVDFQKVRFYMDDLNFVSRISENIAIELPSESWFELLVRVGLYISAAFQLVCLAVLFYSHCRSPASSNYVSWFSVLFLFQTVVHFRPHRLQAIVQQPRELRTRKCSTTEVYRADLPYDEIHNLSKITFDLSIFVDLVWVDLSAKSSIERIRARLEEEYNSTRISDKLLLTYKYNARKIDNDELDKFFGDGNSSNLFSVESASADLLGSVRVIFVSDKIAQLFGDQVDLFLGCHQQATLFVRVQLAEEEILKKLTHTLRGVLFNEQRLKWIVAKAFHRSVEQDDNLGKFPTLTVVNPLRNEYALELFIVEPTPSGPVHGDTNAELEMPLLNTFLSRLSLVTKVSMNSQVLYGIDFPVLPERDPRGTYFYYDSSRLPYLINPMESFMGSYVTTLPVIHLLVYLTPDVHRPLYIMDPSGMQSLYNSFVVAGWGGVTVVNTPIEVEDTSKLSLSYKLNTTDNQLALIALLRQYLGIDDSTTTASPGPGQDWLRLKRRQAALCPWQLQTLALQTWVDSTLDALVTVGSLLRLLERISNIVIDDHVADSIAKGVAQLSASVEASGRRGRDGLAEAVASSCRAAGAFEAAFFDHSLLSLLYFPDDQKYAIYTPLFLPLSLPVLVSVRQILSHYCRSYVSVGGKVEKE
;
A
#
# COMPACT_ATOMS: atom_id res chain seq x y z
N MET A 1 46.34 -6.02 10.43
CA MET A 1 45.29 -5.88 11.47
C MET A 1 45.65 -4.65 12.31
N ASP A 2 45.67 -3.47 11.69
CA ASP A 2 46.13 -2.23 12.34
C ASP A 2 44.92 -1.38 12.73
N THR A 3 44.18 -1.91 13.70
CA THR A 3 43.02 -1.26 14.30
C THR A 3 43.15 -1.24 15.81
N SER A 4 44.26 -0.69 16.31
CA SER A 4 44.43 -0.28 17.70
C SER A 4 43.51 0.91 18.01
N ALA A 5 42.21 0.63 18.09
CA ALA A 5 41.29 1.51 18.80
C ALA A 5 41.77 1.60 20.26
N ASN A 6 41.87 2.81 20.80
CA ASN A 6 42.27 3.01 22.20
C ASN A 6 41.10 2.63 23.13
N PHE A 7 40.86 1.32 23.29
CA PHE A 7 39.89 0.79 24.24
C PHE A 7 40.27 1.20 25.66
N SER A 8 39.57 2.18 26.23
CA SER A 8 39.47 2.25 27.69
C SER A 8 38.66 1.05 28.15
N SER A 9 39.20 0.26 29.08
CA SER A 9 38.62 -1.03 29.47
C SER A 9 37.16 -0.92 29.98
N SER A 10 36.74 0.26 30.46
CA SER A 10 35.35 0.52 30.88
C SER A 10 34.34 0.60 29.73
N ASN A 11 34.76 0.96 28.51
CA ASN A 11 33.87 1.42 27.45
C ASN A 11 33.89 0.50 26.20
N VAL A 12 33.52 -0.77 26.37
CA VAL A 12 33.16 -1.62 25.22
C VAL A 12 31.85 -1.11 24.59
N SER A 13 31.78 -1.02 23.27
CA SER A 13 30.56 -0.77 22.50
C SER A 13 30.62 -1.45 21.13
N PHE A 14 29.45 -1.81 20.58
CA PHE A 14 29.32 -2.47 19.28
C PHE A 14 29.44 -1.54 18.06
N SER A 15 29.62 -0.23 18.25
CA SER A 15 30.12 0.67 17.19
C SER A 15 31.37 0.09 16.50
N THR A 16 32.25 -0.60 17.25
CA THR A 16 33.44 -1.24 16.70
C THR A 16 33.10 -2.38 15.71
N VAL A 17 32.03 -3.15 15.95
CA VAL A 17 31.56 -4.19 15.02
C VAL A 17 31.09 -3.57 13.70
N ARG A 18 30.32 -2.48 13.76
CA ARG A 18 29.93 -1.71 12.57
C ARG A 18 31.16 -1.19 11.83
N GLU A 19 32.12 -0.60 12.54
CA GLU A 19 33.30 0.01 11.92
C GLU A 19 34.27 -1.02 11.32
N VAL A 20 34.30 -2.26 11.83
CA VAL A 20 34.98 -3.40 11.19
C VAL A 20 34.21 -3.88 9.97
N SER A 21 32.90 -4.10 10.07
CA SER A 21 32.04 -4.54 8.94
C SER A 21 32.05 -3.54 7.78
N ARG A 22 32.09 -2.23 8.05
CA ARG A 22 32.30 -1.16 7.06
C ARG A 22 33.62 -1.33 6.32
N LYS A 23 34.72 -1.50 7.05
CA LYS A 23 36.06 -1.72 6.45
C LYS A 23 36.12 -2.99 5.61
N LEU A 24 35.48 -4.07 6.05
CA LEU A 24 35.37 -5.31 5.28
C LEU A 24 34.58 -5.13 3.97
N LEU A 25 33.44 -4.44 4.03
CA LEU A 25 32.62 -4.15 2.84
C LEU A 25 33.39 -3.28 1.83
N PHE A 26 33.89 -2.12 2.25
CA PHE A 26 34.59 -1.21 1.35
C PHE A 26 35.89 -1.84 0.82
N SER A 27 36.67 -2.53 1.66
CA SER A 27 37.85 -3.28 1.19
C SER A 27 37.52 -4.43 0.23
N ALA A 28 36.29 -4.95 0.22
CA ALA A 28 35.85 -5.94 -0.78
C ALA A 28 35.46 -5.28 -2.11
N LEU A 29 34.80 -4.11 -2.07
CA LEU A 29 34.44 -3.33 -3.26
C LEU A 29 35.68 -2.71 -3.93
N ASP A 30 36.63 -2.20 -3.15
CA ASP A 30 37.85 -1.53 -3.63
C ASP A 30 38.86 -2.48 -4.29
N LYS A 31 38.65 -3.80 -4.19
CA LYS A 31 39.33 -4.79 -5.05
C LYS A 31 39.15 -4.50 -6.55
N TRP A 32 38.11 -3.74 -6.92
CA TRP A 32 37.70 -3.53 -8.30
C TRP A 32 37.56 -2.03 -8.63
N SER A 33 38.60 -1.45 -9.23
CA SER A 33 38.65 -0.03 -9.62
C SER A 33 37.70 0.32 -10.79
N GLY A 34 36.90 1.38 -10.63
CA GLY A 34 35.91 1.85 -11.61
C GLY A 34 34.46 1.69 -11.14
N SER A 35 33.52 2.04 -12.02
CA SER A 35 32.08 1.98 -11.79
C SER A 35 31.59 0.57 -11.42
N LYS A 36 30.65 0.52 -10.47
CA LYS A 36 30.07 -0.72 -9.93
C LYS A 36 28.54 -0.65 -9.96
N THR A 37 27.92 -1.76 -10.31
CA THR A 37 26.49 -2.01 -10.18
C THR A 37 26.29 -3.12 -9.16
N LEU A 38 25.69 -2.81 -8.01
CA LEU A 38 25.43 -3.81 -6.96
C LEU A 38 24.07 -4.48 -7.19
N VAL A 39 24.04 -5.82 -7.24
CA VAL A 39 22.81 -6.61 -7.35
C VAL A 39 22.54 -7.26 -5.99
N TRP A 40 21.56 -6.75 -5.26
CA TRP A 40 21.30 -7.06 -3.86
C TRP A 40 20.24 -8.15 -3.67
N ASP A 41 20.58 -9.20 -2.91
CA ASP A 41 19.57 -9.99 -2.20
C ASP A 41 18.70 -9.05 -1.34
N VAL A 42 17.39 -9.09 -1.56
CA VAL A 42 16.41 -8.24 -0.86
C VAL A 42 16.50 -8.45 0.67
N ASP A 43 16.83 -9.67 1.10
CA ASP A 43 16.99 -10.02 2.52
C ASP A 43 18.24 -9.36 3.16
N LEU A 44 19.20 -8.82 2.39
CA LEU A 44 20.40 -8.15 2.90
C LEU A 44 20.30 -6.62 2.99
N MET A 45 19.36 -6.00 2.27
CA MET A 45 19.38 -4.54 2.10
C MET A 45 19.15 -3.78 3.40
N ASN A 46 18.14 -4.17 4.19
CA ASN A 46 17.83 -3.49 5.44
C ASN A 46 18.94 -3.69 6.51
N PRO A 47 19.51 -4.90 6.71
CA PRO A 47 20.66 -5.09 7.59
C PRO A 47 21.89 -4.25 7.20
N PHE A 48 22.17 -4.07 5.91
CA PHE A 48 23.31 -3.27 5.46
C PHE A 48 23.14 -1.76 5.70
N ASN A 49 21.92 -1.26 5.90
CA ASN A 49 21.68 0.13 6.32
C ASN A 49 22.20 0.41 7.74
N LEU A 50 22.38 -0.62 8.59
CA LEU A 50 23.07 -0.50 9.89
C LEU A 50 24.59 -0.32 9.74
N ILE A 51 25.13 -0.52 8.52
CA ILE A 51 26.57 -0.51 8.21
C ILE A 51 26.94 0.73 7.41
N THR A 52 26.22 1.03 6.32
CA THR A 52 26.58 2.06 5.34
C THR A 52 25.39 2.83 4.81
N GLY A 53 25.56 4.12 4.59
CA GLY A 53 24.62 4.95 3.82
C GLY A 53 24.86 4.83 2.30
N PHE A 54 23.89 5.31 1.50
CA PHE A 54 24.03 5.32 0.04
C PHE A 54 25.16 6.24 -0.45
N LYS A 55 25.32 7.45 0.13
CA LYS A 55 26.39 8.40 -0.25
C LYS A 55 27.77 7.75 -0.20
N GLU A 56 28.02 6.96 0.85
CA GLU A 56 29.30 6.27 1.08
C GLU A 56 29.55 5.16 0.05
N LEU A 57 28.49 4.48 -0.42
CA LEU A 57 28.59 3.55 -1.56
C LEU A 57 28.93 4.29 -2.86
N GLN A 58 28.41 5.51 -3.08
CA GLN A 58 28.77 6.33 -4.23
C GLN A 58 30.23 6.79 -4.19
N ASP A 59 30.76 7.13 -3.01
CA ASP A 59 32.19 7.46 -2.82
C ASP A 59 33.09 6.28 -3.25
N HIS A 60 32.66 5.04 -2.97
CA HIS A 60 33.29 3.79 -3.43
C HIS A 60 32.90 3.38 -4.88
N GLN A 61 32.43 4.33 -5.69
CA GLN A 61 32.11 4.21 -7.12
C GLN A 61 30.94 3.25 -7.46
N VAL A 62 29.98 3.07 -6.54
CA VAL A 62 28.70 2.42 -6.85
C VAL A 62 27.80 3.42 -7.57
N VAL A 63 27.48 3.12 -8.84
CA VAL A 63 26.70 3.99 -9.73
C VAL A 63 25.23 3.54 -9.79
N GLN A 64 24.98 2.23 -9.75
CA GLN A 64 23.65 1.64 -9.81
C GLN A 64 23.48 0.57 -8.73
N MET A 65 22.26 0.41 -8.24
CA MET A 65 21.85 -0.69 -7.37
C MET A 65 20.59 -1.34 -7.93
N LEU A 66 20.57 -2.66 -7.96
CA LEU A 66 19.51 -3.51 -8.49
C LEU A 66 19.09 -4.54 -7.44
N LEU A 67 17.89 -5.09 -7.58
CA LEU A 67 17.42 -6.21 -6.77
C LEU A 67 17.81 -7.54 -7.42
N LEU A 68 18.06 -8.57 -6.62
CA LEU A 68 18.31 -9.93 -7.09
C LEU A 68 16.97 -10.62 -7.41
N ARG A 69 16.38 -10.24 -8.54
CA ARG A 69 15.10 -10.77 -9.05
C ARG A 69 15.22 -11.17 -10.53
N LEU A 70 14.42 -12.12 -10.98
CA LEU A 70 14.34 -12.48 -12.41
C LEU A 70 13.93 -11.25 -13.24
N GLY A 71 14.51 -11.11 -14.43
CA GLY A 71 14.27 -9.96 -15.31
C GLY A 71 14.93 -8.64 -14.87
N SER A 72 15.83 -8.65 -13.88
CA SER A 72 16.54 -7.42 -13.46
C SER A 72 17.58 -7.01 -14.49
N VAL A 73 17.38 -5.84 -15.12
CA VAL A 73 18.20 -5.33 -16.22
C VAL A 73 19.35 -4.45 -15.68
N VAL A 74 20.57 -4.68 -16.18
CA VAL A 74 21.74 -3.82 -15.93
C VAL A 74 21.76 -2.68 -16.95
N SER A 75 21.94 -1.43 -16.49
CA SER A 75 21.83 -0.26 -17.38
C SER A 75 23.16 0.33 -17.86
N ASP A 76 24.25 0.12 -17.13
CA ASP A 76 25.58 0.67 -17.46
C ASP A 76 26.54 -0.41 -18.00
N PRO A 77 26.89 -0.40 -19.30
CA PRO A 77 27.84 -1.36 -19.90
C PRO A 77 29.27 -1.22 -19.36
N SER A 78 29.64 -0.06 -18.79
CA SER A 78 30.98 0.17 -18.23
C SER A 78 31.15 -0.40 -16.83
N SER A 79 30.03 -0.65 -16.13
CA SER A 79 30.02 -1.07 -14.74
C SER A 79 30.44 -2.52 -14.53
N ARG A 80 31.12 -2.78 -13.40
CA ARG A 80 31.28 -4.13 -12.87
C ARG A 80 30.05 -4.54 -12.07
N ILE A 81 29.52 -5.71 -12.37
CA ILE A 81 28.29 -6.21 -11.78
C ILE A 81 28.65 -7.07 -10.58
N VAL A 82 28.30 -6.64 -9.38
CA VAL A 82 28.65 -7.30 -8.11
C VAL A 82 27.38 -7.85 -7.47
N PHE A 83 27.20 -9.16 -7.48
CA PHE A 83 26.12 -9.83 -6.77
C PHE A 83 26.46 -9.91 -5.27
N LEU A 84 25.60 -9.35 -4.41
CA LEU A 84 25.69 -9.44 -2.95
C LEU A 84 24.52 -10.29 -2.45
N MET A 85 24.80 -11.50 -1.94
CA MET A 85 23.72 -12.45 -1.62
C MET A 85 24.01 -13.42 -0.47
N HIS A 86 22.95 -13.84 0.22
CA HIS A 86 23.03 -15.00 1.10
C HIS A 86 23.34 -16.30 0.31
N PRO A 87 23.99 -17.30 0.91
CA PRO A 87 24.22 -18.63 0.31
C PRO A 87 22.93 -19.49 0.24
N LYS A 88 21.87 -18.98 -0.40
CA LYS A 88 20.59 -19.67 -0.62
C LYS A 88 20.55 -20.21 -2.06
N VAL A 89 20.44 -21.53 -2.22
CA VAL A 89 20.51 -22.23 -3.53
C VAL A 89 19.54 -21.66 -4.57
N ARG A 90 18.35 -21.21 -4.14
CA ARG A 90 17.32 -20.57 -4.99
C ARG A 90 17.83 -19.42 -5.86
N TYR A 91 18.87 -18.71 -5.43
CA TYR A 91 19.42 -17.57 -6.17
C TYR A 91 20.33 -17.96 -7.34
N ALA A 92 20.79 -19.22 -7.44
CA ALA A 92 21.65 -19.64 -8.55
C ALA A 92 20.98 -19.44 -9.92
N ALA A 93 19.68 -19.71 -10.03
CA ALA A 93 18.89 -19.47 -11.23
C ALA A 93 18.70 -17.97 -11.54
N VAL A 94 18.58 -17.12 -10.50
CA VAL A 94 18.41 -15.67 -10.66
C VAL A 94 19.71 -14.98 -11.08
N VAL A 95 20.84 -15.37 -10.48
CA VAL A 95 22.17 -14.94 -10.94
C VAL A 95 22.42 -15.43 -12.36
N ALA A 96 22.00 -16.64 -12.71
CA ALA A 96 22.11 -17.14 -14.08
C ALA A 96 21.33 -16.29 -15.09
N ASP A 97 20.06 -15.99 -14.82
CA ASP A 97 19.22 -15.13 -15.65
C ASP A 97 19.88 -13.76 -15.92
N ILE A 98 20.29 -13.05 -14.87
CA ILE A 98 20.92 -11.72 -14.98
C ILE A 98 22.26 -11.79 -15.73
N VAL A 99 23.09 -12.81 -15.48
CA VAL A 99 24.35 -13.01 -16.23
C VAL A 99 24.09 -13.30 -17.70
N HIS A 100 23.09 -14.13 -18.02
CA HIS A 100 22.75 -14.52 -19.39
C HIS A 100 22.06 -13.40 -20.19
N SER A 101 21.24 -12.55 -19.56
CA SER A 101 20.62 -11.39 -20.21
C SER A 101 21.64 -10.27 -20.47
N THR A 102 22.48 -9.94 -19.48
CA THR A 102 23.57 -8.97 -19.61
C THR A 102 24.54 -9.36 -20.74
N LEU A 103 24.94 -10.64 -20.84
CA LEU A 103 25.81 -11.16 -21.91
C LEU A 103 25.19 -11.15 -23.31
N LYS A 104 23.89 -10.81 -23.46
CA LYS A 104 23.24 -10.57 -24.76
C LYS A 104 23.16 -9.08 -25.11
N GLN A 105 23.31 -8.20 -24.13
CA GLN A 105 23.19 -6.75 -24.29
C GLN A 105 24.55 -6.06 -24.44
N PHE A 106 25.60 -6.58 -23.79
CA PHE A 106 26.90 -5.93 -23.70
C PHE A 106 28.06 -6.89 -24.00
N ASP A 107 29.07 -6.39 -24.71
CA ASP A 107 30.31 -7.10 -24.97
C ASP A 107 31.25 -7.10 -23.75
N SER A 108 31.67 -8.29 -23.32
CA SER A 108 32.64 -8.49 -22.22
C SER A 108 32.32 -7.89 -20.82
N PRO A 109 31.06 -7.91 -20.33
CA PRO A 109 30.73 -7.47 -18.96
C PRO A 109 31.45 -8.32 -17.91
N ARG A 110 31.80 -7.69 -16.77
CA ARG A 110 32.54 -8.34 -15.67
C ARG A 110 31.64 -8.56 -14.47
N PHE A 111 31.41 -9.83 -14.15
CA PHE A 111 30.59 -10.27 -13.02
C PHE A 111 31.45 -10.69 -11.84
N HIS A 112 31.06 -10.28 -10.64
CA HIS A 112 31.69 -10.63 -9.37
C HIS A 112 30.60 -11.11 -8.40
N LEU A 113 30.90 -12.10 -7.57
CA LEU A 113 29.96 -12.63 -6.58
C LEU A 113 30.56 -12.54 -5.18
N ILE A 114 29.83 -11.94 -4.24
CA ILE A 114 30.14 -11.92 -2.81
C ILE A 114 29.03 -12.65 -2.07
N PHE A 115 29.38 -13.74 -1.38
CA PHE A 115 28.48 -14.38 -0.42
C PHE A 115 28.56 -13.70 0.95
N VAL A 116 27.40 -13.48 1.57
CA VAL A 116 27.27 -12.97 2.95
C VAL A 116 26.63 -14.04 3.85
N PRO A 117 27.25 -14.45 4.98
CA PRO A 117 28.59 -14.10 5.43
C PRO A 117 29.71 -14.92 4.76
N GLN A 118 29.38 -16.05 4.14
CA GLN A 118 30.34 -17.11 3.80
C GLN A 118 29.99 -17.84 2.49
N ARG A 119 31.01 -18.33 1.77
CA ARG A 119 30.82 -19.16 0.56
C ARG A 119 30.09 -20.47 0.86
N SER A 120 29.35 -20.98 -0.13
CA SER A 120 28.64 -22.26 -0.05
C SER A 120 28.95 -23.14 -1.26
N VAL A 121 29.54 -24.30 -0.99
CA VAL A 121 29.87 -25.32 -1.99
C VAL A 121 28.61 -25.81 -2.73
N VAL A 122 27.45 -25.83 -2.07
CA VAL A 122 26.16 -26.21 -2.68
C VAL A 122 25.70 -25.14 -3.68
N CYS A 123 25.79 -23.86 -3.31
CA CYS A 123 25.47 -22.76 -4.23
C CYS A 123 26.44 -22.70 -5.41
N GLU A 124 27.74 -22.94 -5.19
CA GLU A 124 28.73 -23.00 -6.25
C GLU A 124 28.54 -24.21 -7.18
N HIS A 125 28.09 -25.35 -6.65
CA HIS A 125 27.69 -26.50 -7.48
C HIS A 125 26.47 -26.18 -8.35
N GLU A 126 25.46 -25.50 -7.81
CA GLU A 126 24.26 -25.15 -8.60
C GLU A 126 24.57 -24.08 -9.66
N LEU A 127 25.35 -23.05 -9.31
CA LEU A 127 25.89 -22.08 -10.27
C LEU A 127 26.75 -22.74 -11.37
N LYS A 128 27.39 -23.89 -11.08
CA LYS A 128 28.13 -24.68 -12.07
C LYS A 128 27.20 -25.40 -13.04
N ARG A 129 26.02 -25.85 -12.61
CA ARG A 129 25.00 -26.47 -13.48
C ARG A 129 24.40 -25.49 -14.50
N TYR A 130 24.34 -24.20 -14.15
CA TYR A 130 23.95 -23.12 -15.06
C TYR A 130 25.14 -22.52 -15.86
N ASP A 131 26.32 -23.17 -15.86
CA ASP A 131 27.55 -22.69 -16.49
C ASP A 131 27.95 -21.24 -16.11
N ILE A 132 27.62 -20.79 -14.89
CA ILE A 132 27.90 -19.43 -14.41
C ILE A 132 29.28 -19.30 -13.79
N ILE A 133 29.81 -20.34 -13.14
CA ILE A 133 31.12 -20.32 -12.46
C ILE A 133 32.27 -19.86 -13.37
N LYS A 134 32.23 -20.17 -14.67
CA LYS A 134 33.25 -19.74 -15.64
C LYS A 134 33.10 -18.28 -16.13
N LYS A 135 31.95 -17.65 -15.85
CA LYS A 135 31.60 -16.27 -16.26
C LYS A 135 31.85 -15.26 -15.13
N LEU A 136 31.89 -15.73 -13.88
CA LEU A 136 32.27 -14.92 -12.72
C LEU A 136 33.79 -14.69 -12.71
N SER A 137 34.19 -13.43 -12.68
CA SER A 137 35.60 -12.99 -12.58
C SER A 137 36.19 -13.22 -11.19
N SER A 138 35.35 -13.26 -10.14
CA SER A 138 35.75 -13.63 -8.78
C SER A 138 34.56 -14.13 -7.95
N ILE A 139 34.82 -15.05 -7.01
CA ILE A 139 33.86 -15.52 -5.99
C ILE A 139 34.49 -15.29 -4.61
N GLU A 140 33.92 -14.34 -3.89
CA GLU A 140 34.39 -13.77 -2.64
C GLU A 140 33.41 -14.09 -1.50
N GLN A 141 33.81 -13.76 -0.27
CA GLN A 141 32.92 -13.74 0.89
C GLN A 141 33.16 -12.48 1.72
N LEU A 142 32.12 -12.04 2.41
CA LEU A 142 32.12 -10.86 3.27
C LEU A 142 31.63 -11.28 4.66
N PRO A 143 32.53 -11.53 5.64
CA PRO A 143 32.24 -12.25 6.89
C PRO A 143 31.49 -11.40 7.94
N ILE A 144 30.39 -10.78 7.54
CA ILE A 144 29.52 -9.96 8.39
C ILE A 144 28.44 -10.88 8.98
N TYR A 145 28.68 -11.35 10.21
CA TYR A 145 27.76 -12.23 10.95
C TYR A 145 26.82 -11.48 11.90
N PHE A 146 27.23 -10.29 12.36
CA PHE A 146 26.49 -9.47 13.33
C PHE A 146 26.44 -8.01 12.85
N TYR A 147 25.26 -7.42 12.91
CA TYR A 147 24.95 -6.04 12.62
C TYR A 147 24.70 -5.30 13.95
N ALA A 148 25.35 -4.17 14.17
CA ALA A 148 25.11 -3.35 15.36
C ALA A 148 23.82 -2.54 15.20
N TRP A 149 22.80 -2.88 15.98
CA TRP A 149 21.59 -2.07 16.13
C TRP A 149 21.87 -0.84 17.00
N ASP A 150 22.66 -1.04 18.07
CA ASP A 150 23.02 -0.01 19.03
C ASP A 150 24.43 -0.26 19.60
N ASP A 151 24.90 0.59 20.51
CA ASP A 151 26.17 0.42 21.22
C ASP A 151 26.19 -0.81 22.15
N ASP A 152 25.02 -1.30 22.56
CA ASP A 152 24.82 -2.43 23.46
C ASP A 152 24.02 -3.61 22.87
N LEU A 153 23.57 -3.52 21.61
CA LEU A 153 22.80 -4.57 20.93
C LEU A 153 23.37 -4.89 19.53
N ILE A 154 23.73 -6.16 19.31
CA ILE A 154 24.03 -6.74 17.99
C ILE A 154 23.04 -7.85 17.62
N SER A 155 22.70 -7.94 16.34
CA SER A 155 21.78 -8.95 15.79
C SER A 155 22.36 -9.58 14.53
N MET A 156 22.05 -10.84 14.25
CA MET A 156 22.38 -11.48 12.97
C MET A 156 21.39 -11.12 11.84
N GLU A 157 20.27 -10.46 12.18
CA GLU A 157 19.13 -10.19 11.29
C GLU A 157 18.59 -11.44 10.56
N ASN A 158 18.71 -12.60 11.22
CA ASN A 158 18.18 -13.86 10.74
C ASN A 158 16.99 -14.27 11.62
N GLU A 159 15.78 -13.92 11.17
CA GLU A 159 14.48 -14.27 11.79
C GLU A 159 14.20 -15.79 11.68
N TRP A 160 15.09 -16.61 12.24
CA TRP A 160 15.06 -18.07 12.23
C TRP A 160 14.40 -18.60 13.51
N PHE A 161 13.47 -19.56 13.36
CA PHE A 161 12.73 -20.13 14.47
C PHE A 161 13.32 -21.48 14.94
N PRO A 162 13.69 -21.63 16.23
CA PRO A 162 14.16 -22.90 16.79
C PRO A 162 13.19 -24.05 16.56
N HIS A 163 13.69 -25.16 16.00
CA HIS A 163 12.93 -26.39 15.73
C HIS A 163 11.85 -26.30 14.62
N ALA A 164 11.86 -25.29 13.75
CA ALA A 164 11.00 -25.29 12.56
C ALA A 164 11.33 -26.43 11.55
N THR A 165 12.53 -27.00 11.59
CA THR A 165 12.94 -28.13 10.74
C THR A 165 12.93 -29.45 11.50
N ALA A 166 12.34 -30.50 10.91
CA ALA A 166 12.45 -31.89 11.39
C ALA A 166 13.81 -32.54 11.03
N SER A 167 14.83 -31.71 10.81
CA SER A 167 16.19 -32.06 10.42
C SER A 167 17.16 -31.10 11.11
N ASP A 168 18.32 -31.63 11.51
CA ASP A 168 19.35 -30.91 12.25
C ASP A 168 20.03 -29.87 11.35
N ASP A 169 19.48 -28.66 11.26
CA ASP A 169 20.05 -27.58 10.44
C ASP A 169 21.28 -26.94 11.13
N TYR A 170 22.36 -27.72 11.17
CA TYR A 170 23.67 -27.32 11.69
C TYR A 170 24.25 -26.06 11.02
N ASN A 171 23.69 -25.58 9.89
CA ASN A 171 24.12 -24.33 9.27
C ASN A 171 23.97 -23.14 10.23
N MET A 172 22.89 -23.08 11.02
CA MET A 172 22.65 -21.97 11.95
C MET A 172 23.60 -22.03 13.16
N ILE A 173 23.84 -23.23 13.69
CA ILE A 173 24.84 -23.50 14.74
C ILE A 173 26.26 -23.14 14.26
N SER A 174 26.59 -23.49 13.02
CA SER A 174 27.86 -23.15 12.35
C SER A 174 28.00 -21.63 12.10
N MET A 175 26.90 -20.95 11.75
CA MET A 175 26.88 -19.50 11.53
C MET A 175 27.06 -18.71 12.83
N ILE A 176 26.38 -19.08 13.92
CA ILE A 176 26.57 -18.46 15.24
C ILE A 176 28.00 -18.69 15.73
N SER A 177 28.50 -19.93 15.70
CA SER A 177 29.85 -20.23 16.20
C SER A 177 30.95 -19.48 15.43
N ARG A 178 30.80 -19.27 14.11
CA ARG A 178 31.68 -18.39 13.32
C ARG A 178 31.51 -16.91 13.65
N GLY A 179 30.28 -16.45 13.87
CA GLY A 179 30.02 -15.10 14.35
C GLY A 179 30.65 -14.82 15.73
N LEU A 180 30.67 -15.81 16.61
CA LEU A 180 31.35 -15.73 17.91
C LEU A 180 32.87 -15.66 17.76
N ILE A 181 33.48 -16.48 16.89
CA ILE A 181 34.91 -16.35 16.54
C ILE A 181 35.23 -14.94 16.00
N HIS A 182 34.39 -14.39 15.12
CA HIS A 182 34.57 -13.02 14.59
C HIS A 182 34.41 -11.93 15.67
N LEU A 183 33.63 -12.16 16.73
CA LEU A 183 33.61 -11.28 17.91
C LEU A 183 34.89 -11.42 18.75
N GLU A 184 35.49 -12.60 18.86
CA GLU A 184 36.79 -12.79 19.51
C GLU A 184 37.95 -12.14 18.73
N GLU A 185 37.86 -12.08 17.40
CA GLU A 185 38.79 -11.34 16.53
C GLU A 185 38.70 -9.81 16.72
N ILE A 186 37.60 -9.30 17.28
CA ILE A 186 37.36 -7.86 17.53
C ILE A 186 37.61 -7.48 19.00
N TYR A 187 37.20 -8.33 19.95
CA TYR A 187 37.18 -8.03 21.39
C TYR A 187 38.09 -8.93 22.25
N GLY A 188 38.94 -9.75 21.62
CA GLY A 188 39.81 -10.70 22.30
C GLY A 188 39.08 -11.96 22.79
N PRO A 189 39.82 -12.90 23.41
CA PRO A 189 39.29 -14.21 23.78
C PRO A 189 38.25 -14.12 24.90
N ILE A 190 37.08 -14.74 24.74
CA ILE A 190 36.03 -14.76 25.78
C ILE A 190 36.26 -15.96 26.70
N ASN A 191 36.63 -15.70 27.95
CA ASN A 191 37.20 -16.73 28.84
C ASN A 191 36.17 -17.59 29.57
N HIS A 192 35.05 -17.00 30.03
CA HIS A 192 34.02 -17.72 30.78
C HIS A 192 32.76 -17.90 29.92
N ILE A 193 32.37 -19.16 29.65
CA ILE A 193 31.20 -19.50 28.81
C ILE A 193 30.16 -20.24 29.64
N TYR A 194 28.96 -19.68 29.66
CA TYR A 194 27.75 -20.24 30.27
C TYR A 194 26.73 -20.51 29.16
N CYS A 195 26.05 -21.67 29.19
CA CYS A 195 25.06 -22.04 28.18
C CYS A 195 23.81 -22.62 28.87
N LYS A 196 22.62 -22.18 28.47
CA LYS A 196 21.34 -22.72 28.96
C LYS A 196 20.37 -22.94 27.81
N GLY A 197 20.06 -24.21 27.55
CA GLY A 197 19.29 -24.65 26.40
C GLY A 197 20.02 -25.72 25.58
N ASN A 198 19.28 -26.44 24.76
CA ASN A 198 19.84 -27.53 23.97
C ASN A 198 20.68 -26.97 22.81
N MET A 199 20.11 -26.02 22.05
CA MET A 199 20.85 -25.33 21.00
C MET A 199 22.03 -24.54 21.55
N ALA A 200 21.86 -23.89 22.71
CA ALA A 200 22.92 -23.14 23.37
C ALA A 200 24.12 -24.05 23.70
N LYS A 201 23.87 -25.26 24.21
CA LYS A 201 24.90 -26.29 24.43
C LYS A 201 25.59 -26.66 23.11
N ASP A 202 24.85 -26.94 22.04
CA ASP A 202 25.45 -27.42 20.77
C ASP A 202 26.25 -26.32 20.05
N ILE A 203 25.82 -25.05 20.16
CA ILE A 203 26.61 -23.87 19.77
C ILE A 203 27.89 -23.77 20.60
N CYS A 204 27.80 -23.93 21.92
CA CYS A 204 28.97 -23.95 22.80
C CYS A 204 29.96 -25.08 22.44
N ASP A 205 29.48 -26.25 22.02
CA ASP A 205 30.34 -27.36 21.55
C ASP A 205 30.98 -27.06 20.18
N ALA A 206 30.20 -26.58 19.20
CA ALA A 206 30.68 -26.23 17.86
C ALA A 206 31.72 -25.08 17.89
N TRP A 207 31.52 -24.08 18.75
CA TRP A 207 32.48 -23.00 18.97
C TRP A 207 33.75 -23.50 19.69
N SER A 208 33.60 -24.35 20.71
CA SER A 208 34.75 -24.99 21.40
C SER A 208 35.62 -25.82 20.45
N LEU A 209 35.04 -26.41 19.41
CA LEU A 209 35.78 -27.14 18.37
C LEU A 209 36.57 -26.17 17.47
N GLN A 210 35.99 -25.03 17.07
CA GLN A 210 36.66 -24.02 16.23
C GLN A 210 37.85 -23.34 16.95
N ARG A 211 37.76 -23.17 18.27
CA ARG A 211 38.88 -22.68 19.12
C ARG A 211 40.11 -23.59 19.16
N GLN A 212 40.05 -24.82 18.63
CA GLN A 212 41.20 -25.73 18.57
C GLN A 212 42.19 -25.38 17.44
N THR A 213 41.83 -24.46 16.56
CA THR A 213 42.69 -23.99 15.45
C THR A 213 43.84 -23.11 15.94
N ASP A 214 44.99 -23.18 15.27
CA ASP A 214 46.17 -22.38 15.64
C ASP A 214 45.94 -20.86 15.50
N SER A 215 45.04 -20.43 14.60
CA SER A 215 44.62 -19.03 14.46
C SER A 215 43.93 -18.50 15.72
N TRP A 216 43.14 -19.32 16.42
CA TRP A 216 42.55 -18.93 17.71
C TRP A 216 43.59 -18.94 18.83
N ARG A 217 44.58 -19.86 18.80
CA ARG A 217 45.68 -19.87 19.79
C ARG A 217 46.45 -18.55 19.79
N THR A 218 46.68 -17.93 18.63
CA THR A 218 47.26 -16.58 18.56
C THR A 218 46.38 -15.46 19.15
N LEU A 219 45.05 -15.62 19.20
CA LEU A 219 44.16 -14.65 19.86
C LEU A 219 44.32 -14.66 21.39
N THR A 220 44.78 -15.78 21.99
CA THR A 220 45.00 -15.87 23.45
C THR A 220 46.12 -14.99 24.00
N ALA A 221 46.90 -14.35 23.11
CA ALA A 221 47.94 -13.38 23.48
C ALA A 221 47.42 -11.94 23.66
N PHE A 222 46.15 -11.65 23.34
CA PHE A 222 45.54 -10.33 23.44
C PHE A 222 44.65 -10.19 24.68
N ASP A 223 44.42 -8.95 25.12
CA ASP A 223 43.53 -8.64 26.25
C ASP A 223 42.07 -9.00 25.96
N SER A 224 41.37 -9.49 27.00
CA SER A 224 39.94 -9.85 26.99
C SER A 224 39.11 -8.60 27.29
N PHE A 225 38.37 -8.07 26.32
CA PHE A 225 37.50 -6.90 26.55
C PHE A 225 36.10 -7.29 27.07
N ILE A 226 35.59 -8.44 26.64
CA ILE A 226 34.37 -9.09 27.16
C ILE A 226 34.82 -10.23 28.08
N ASP A 227 34.42 -10.19 29.35
CA ASP A 227 34.92 -11.10 30.38
C ASP A 227 34.17 -12.45 30.35
N SER A 228 32.85 -12.43 30.13
CA SER A 228 31.95 -13.60 30.15
C SER A 228 30.93 -13.58 29.02
N ILE A 229 30.43 -14.75 28.62
CA ILE A 229 29.25 -14.91 27.74
C ILE A 229 28.25 -15.90 28.33
N ILE A 230 26.97 -15.58 28.22
CA ILE A 230 25.83 -16.45 28.56
C ILE A 230 24.99 -16.67 27.30
N ILE A 231 24.90 -17.90 26.82
CA ILE A 231 24.12 -18.27 25.63
C ILE A 231 22.81 -18.91 26.08
N PHE A 232 21.68 -18.34 25.63
CA PHE A 232 20.33 -18.82 25.92
C PHE A 232 19.60 -19.26 24.65
N ASP A 233 18.90 -20.38 24.76
CA ASP A 233 17.97 -20.89 23.75
C ASP A 233 16.56 -20.33 24.02
N ARG A 234 15.92 -19.71 23.02
CA ARG A 234 14.58 -19.10 23.17
C ARG A 234 13.54 -20.09 23.72
N SER A 235 13.70 -21.38 23.44
CA SER A 235 12.78 -22.44 23.87
C SER A 235 12.68 -22.62 25.39
N ILE A 236 13.61 -22.09 26.19
CA ILE A 236 13.50 -22.11 27.65
C ILE A 236 12.49 -21.08 28.18
N ASP A 237 12.16 -20.06 27.38
CA ASP A 237 11.21 -18.99 27.70
C ASP A 237 10.53 -18.49 26.42
N TYR A 238 9.53 -19.24 25.95
CA TYR A 238 8.56 -18.75 24.99
C TYR A 238 7.46 -17.89 25.63
N VAL A 239 7.39 -17.76 26.97
CA VAL A 239 6.34 -16.97 27.63
C VAL A 239 6.57 -15.48 27.38
N THR A 240 7.78 -14.97 27.65
CA THR A 240 8.14 -13.56 27.45
C THR A 240 7.72 -12.99 26.07
N PRO A 241 8.07 -13.60 24.92
CA PRO A 241 7.63 -13.07 23.62
C PRO A 241 6.13 -13.21 23.35
N MET A 242 5.40 -14.10 24.04
CA MET A 242 3.94 -14.20 23.86
C MET A 242 3.15 -13.13 24.64
N VAL A 243 3.78 -12.40 25.57
CA VAL A 243 3.19 -11.29 26.32
C VAL A 243 3.41 -9.97 25.56
N THR A 244 2.43 -9.06 25.59
CA THR A 244 2.53 -7.73 24.96
C THR A 244 3.54 -6.86 25.72
N GLN A 245 4.57 -6.36 25.03
CA GLN A 245 5.60 -5.50 25.62
C GLN A 245 5.04 -4.14 26.07
N LEU A 246 5.49 -3.62 27.21
CA LEU A 246 4.98 -2.35 27.80
C LEU A 246 6.05 -1.26 27.97
N THR A 247 7.26 -1.45 27.43
CA THR A 247 8.27 -0.39 27.27
C THR A 247 7.99 0.46 26.03
N TYR A 248 8.53 1.69 25.97
CA TYR A 248 8.35 2.56 24.80
C TYR A 248 8.88 1.92 23.50
N GLU A 249 10.09 1.32 23.52
CA GLU A 249 10.65 0.58 22.38
C GLU A 249 9.83 -0.68 22.04
N GLY A 250 9.34 -1.40 23.06
CA GLY A 250 8.50 -2.58 22.89
C GLY A 250 7.16 -2.27 22.22
N LEU A 251 6.45 -1.25 22.69
CA LEU A 251 5.17 -0.82 22.12
C LEU A 251 5.30 -0.30 20.69
N ILE A 252 6.41 0.35 20.35
CA ILE A 252 6.71 0.71 18.95
C ILE A 252 6.88 -0.56 18.09
N ASP A 253 7.51 -1.62 18.62
CA ASP A 253 7.72 -2.88 17.89
C ASP A 253 6.43 -3.73 17.76
N GLU A 254 5.56 -3.74 18.77
CA GLU A 254 4.24 -4.41 18.70
C GLU A 254 3.25 -3.68 17.78
N ILE A 255 3.20 -2.33 17.81
CA ILE A 255 2.19 -1.55 17.08
C ILE A 255 2.62 -1.22 15.64
N PHE A 256 3.89 -0.87 15.42
CA PHE A 256 4.36 -0.39 14.11
C PHE A 256 5.42 -1.29 13.45
N GLY A 257 6.10 -2.14 14.24
CA GLY A 257 7.14 -3.07 13.77
C GLY A 257 8.48 -2.38 13.48
N ILE A 258 9.45 -2.57 14.39
CA ILE A 258 10.84 -2.17 14.21
C ILE A 258 11.60 -3.28 13.47
N LYS A 259 12.28 -2.90 12.37
CA LYS A 259 13.19 -3.78 11.62
C LYS A 259 14.49 -3.04 11.30
N CYS A 260 15.62 -3.67 11.57
CA CYS A 260 16.97 -3.08 11.39
C CYS A 260 17.09 -1.67 12.01
N ALA A 261 16.69 -1.51 13.27
CA ALA A 261 16.65 -0.23 14.00
C ALA A 261 15.87 0.91 13.28
N CYS A 262 14.86 0.56 12.49
CA CYS A 262 13.97 1.50 11.80
C CYS A 262 12.50 1.11 11.93
N VAL A 263 11.61 2.12 11.95
CA VAL A 263 10.15 1.98 11.94
C VAL A 263 9.55 2.84 10.82
N LYS A 264 8.33 2.51 10.36
CA LYS A 264 7.58 3.31 9.36
C LYS A 264 6.21 3.71 9.93
N ILE A 265 6.01 5.01 10.13
CA ILE A 265 4.81 5.59 10.77
C ILE A 265 4.13 6.53 9.76
N GLN A 266 2.81 6.70 9.83
CA GLN A 266 2.06 7.58 8.94
C GLN A 266 2.46 9.05 9.14
N LYS A 267 2.45 9.88 8.08
CA LYS A 267 2.74 11.31 8.18
C LYS A 267 1.63 12.02 8.98
N MET A 268 2.03 13.02 9.77
CA MET A 268 1.13 13.94 10.45
C MET A 268 1.43 15.38 9.99
N GLU A 269 0.38 16.18 9.81
CA GLU A 269 0.45 17.59 9.40
C GLU A 269 1.30 18.46 10.34
N SER A 270 1.47 18.04 11.60
CA SER A 270 2.24 18.73 12.63
C SER A 270 3.77 18.61 12.51
N LEU A 271 4.28 17.84 11.54
CA LEU A 271 5.69 17.46 11.45
C LEU A 271 6.43 17.98 10.20
N GLU A 272 5.82 18.85 9.39
CA GLU A 272 6.41 19.32 8.12
C GLU A 272 7.76 20.04 8.30
N ASP A 273 7.92 20.84 9.37
CA ASP A 273 9.18 21.54 9.74
C ASP A 273 10.38 20.60 10.02
N ILE A 274 10.17 19.28 10.15
CA ILE A 274 11.22 18.32 10.51
C ILE A 274 12.02 17.84 9.28
N GLU A 275 11.50 17.98 8.07
CA GLU A 275 12.14 17.44 6.87
C GLU A 275 13.46 18.14 6.49
N GLU A 276 13.67 19.41 6.82
CA GLU A 276 14.92 20.11 6.47
C GLU A 276 16.13 19.62 7.28
N VAL A 277 15.94 19.25 8.56
CA VAL A 277 17.04 18.82 9.43
C VAL A 277 17.51 17.40 9.06
N ASN A 278 16.57 16.49 8.80
CA ASN A 278 16.88 15.08 8.52
C ASN A 278 17.46 14.82 7.12
N LYS A 279 17.45 15.80 6.21
CA LYS A 279 18.16 15.72 4.91
C LYS A 279 19.71 15.74 5.05
N SER A 280 20.22 16.04 6.24
CA SER A 280 21.67 16.12 6.51
C SER A 280 22.37 14.77 6.72
N HIS A 281 21.73 13.77 7.36
CA HIS A 281 22.39 12.53 7.79
C HIS A 281 21.61 11.24 7.47
N ASP A 282 22.40 10.22 7.09
CA ASP A 282 22.19 8.76 7.13
C ASP A 282 20.89 8.14 6.56
N SER A 283 19.93 8.92 6.05
CA SER A 283 18.75 8.38 5.36
C SER A 283 19.11 7.76 4.00
N VAL A 284 18.75 6.48 3.82
CA VAL A 284 19.18 5.67 2.67
C VAL A 284 18.26 5.87 1.47
N GLY A 285 18.72 6.66 0.50
CA GLY A 285 18.10 6.81 -0.81
C GLY A 285 18.34 5.62 -1.74
N ILE A 286 17.84 4.43 -1.39
CA ILE A 286 17.72 3.30 -2.34
C ILE A 286 16.29 3.30 -2.89
N LEU A 287 16.18 3.35 -4.22
CA LEU A 287 14.97 3.06 -5.01
C LEU A 287 13.65 3.49 -4.34
N SER A 288 13.28 4.75 -4.53
CA SER A 288 11.88 5.16 -4.44
C SER A 288 11.07 4.32 -5.43
N THR A 289 10.45 3.23 -4.94
CA THR A 289 9.39 2.54 -5.66
C THR A 289 8.31 3.57 -5.96
N SER A 290 8.10 3.88 -7.23
CA SER A 290 7.17 4.90 -7.72
C SER A 290 5.72 4.41 -7.62
N SER A 291 5.31 4.14 -6.38
CA SER A 291 4.03 3.59 -5.95
C SER A 291 3.55 4.43 -4.76
N GLY A 292 2.33 4.95 -4.83
CA GLY A 292 1.84 6.09 -4.03
C GLY A 292 1.81 5.90 -2.51
N SER A 293 2.97 6.06 -1.85
CA SER A 293 3.12 5.96 -0.38
C SER A 293 4.00 7.08 0.19
N GLN A 294 3.81 8.33 -0.27
CA GLN A 294 4.38 9.51 0.40
C GLN A 294 3.85 9.69 1.84
N ASP A 295 2.77 9.00 2.18
CA ASP A 295 2.04 9.08 3.43
C ASP A 295 2.71 8.40 4.64
N ARG A 296 3.94 7.83 4.49
CA ARG A 296 4.66 7.19 5.62
C ARG A 296 6.10 7.65 5.76
N MET A 297 6.42 8.22 6.92
CA MET A 297 7.77 8.60 7.34
C MET A 297 8.53 7.36 7.85
N GLN A 298 9.79 7.18 7.40
CA GLN A 298 10.71 6.23 8.02
C GLN A 298 11.54 6.93 9.10
N ILE A 299 11.57 6.35 10.29
CA ILE A 299 12.29 6.87 11.47
C ILE A 299 13.35 5.84 11.85
N SER A 300 14.59 6.28 12.08
CA SER A 300 15.63 5.44 12.69
C SER A 300 15.59 5.60 14.20
N LEU A 301 15.78 4.50 14.93
CA LEU A 301 15.59 4.38 16.38
C LEU A 301 16.86 3.76 16.99
N ASN A 302 17.72 4.58 17.59
CA ASN A 302 18.95 4.16 18.27
C ASN A 302 19.48 5.27 19.19
N SER A 303 20.45 4.93 20.04
CA SER A 303 21.02 5.80 21.08
C SER A 303 21.70 7.08 20.59
N ARG A 304 21.97 7.24 19.29
CA ARG A 304 22.44 8.52 18.72
C ARG A 304 21.45 9.66 18.96
N GLN A 305 20.16 9.34 19.09
CA GLN A 305 19.12 10.27 19.53
C GLN A 305 19.05 10.25 21.06
N SER A 306 19.61 11.26 21.73
CA SER A 306 19.72 11.28 23.20
C SER A 306 18.37 11.11 23.90
N LEU A 307 17.33 11.81 23.43
CA LEU A 307 15.98 11.69 23.97
C LEU A 307 15.40 10.28 23.76
N TYR A 308 15.64 9.64 22.61
CA TYR A 308 15.20 8.26 22.42
C TYR A 308 15.89 7.31 23.39
N SER A 309 17.19 7.50 23.63
CA SER A 309 17.94 6.73 24.63
C SER A 309 17.46 6.93 26.07
N GLU A 310 16.78 8.03 26.37
CA GLU A 310 16.14 8.28 27.67
C GLU A 310 14.72 7.68 27.77
N LEU A 311 14.00 7.54 26.64
CA LEU A 311 12.61 7.09 26.61
C LEU A 311 12.43 5.60 26.34
N ARG A 312 13.24 5.02 25.45
CA ARG A 312 13.05 3.68 24.86
C ARG A 312 12.88 2.56 25.90
N ASP A 313 13.65 2.64 26.98
CA ASP A 313 13.75 1.62 28.03
C ASP A 313 12.79 1.88 29.21
N LEU A 314 11.99 2.95 29.17
CA LEU A 314 10.97 3.24 30.17
C LEU A 314 9.71 2.41 29.93
N ASN A 315 9.00 2.05 31.01
CA ASN A 315 7.58 1.68 30.90
C ASN A 315 6.78 2.89 30.39
N PHE A 316 5.78 2.65 29.55
CA PHE A 316 5.04 3.72 28.86
C PHE A 316 4.45 4.79 29.80
N HIS A 317 4.03 4.42 31.02
CA HIS A 317 3.50 5.38 31.99
C HIS A 317 4.52 6.45 32.45
N ALA A 318 5.83 6.18 32.32
CA ALA A 318 6.92 7.11 32.64
C ALA A 318 7.39 7.99 31.45
N VAL A 319 6.92 7.71 30.22
CA VAL A 319 7.29 8.45 29.00
C VAL A 319 6.79 9.89 29.05
N GLY A 320 5.54 10.09 29.47
CA GLY A 320 4.90 11.42 29.47
C GLY A 320 5.53 12.43 30.44
N SER A 321 5.99 11.98 31.61
CA SER A 321 6.71 12.84 32.57
C SER A 321 8.11 13.21 32.05
N THR A 322 8.80 12.27 31.41
CA THR A 322 10.15 12.45 30.85
C THR A 322 10.13 13.39 29.63
N LEU A 323 9.19 13.22 28.70
CA LEU A 323 8.92 14.18 27.62
C LEU A 323 8.61 15.58 28.18
N SER A 324 7.72 15.65 29.18
CA SER A 324 7.35 16.92 29.84
C SER A 324 8.51 17.62 30.56
N LYS A 325 9.55 16.87 30.98
CA LYS A 325 10.79 17.42 31.54
C LYS A 325 11.69 17.97 30.43
N SER A 326 11.96 17.18 29.39
CA SER A 326 12.80 17.59 28.24
C SER A 326 12.28 18.87 27.58
N ILE A 327 10.97 18.96 27.34
CA ILE A 327 10.31 20.14 26.74
C ILE A 327 10.42 21.41 27.62
N LYS A 328 10.54 21.26 28.95
CA LYS A 328 10.77 22.39 29.87
C LYS A 328 12.22 22.85 29.86
N GLU A 329 13.17 21.92 29.85
CA GLU A 329 14.62 22.22 29.86
C GLU A 329 15.06 22.93 28.57
N GLN A 330 14.38 22.70 27.44
CA GLN A 330 14.58 23.42 26.17
C GLN A 330 14.13 24.90 26.16
N ARG A 331 13.68 25.47 27.30
CA ARG A 331 13.20 26.87 27.42
C ARG A 331 14.22 27.81 28.08
N HIS A 332 15.39 27.97 27.45
CA HIS A 332 16.38 28.95 27.90
C HIS A 332 16.07 30.39 27.43
N THR A 333 16.27 31.36 28.32
CA THR A 333 16.34 32.80 28.02
C THR A 333 17.78 33.28 28.19
N ALA A 334 18.33 33.97 27.18
CA ALA A 334 19.68 34.53 27.21
C ALA A 334 19.61 36.04 27.46
N ASN A 335 20.35 36.54 28.46
CA ASN A 335 20.24 37.91 28.96
C ASN A 335 21.51 38.76 28.71
N SER A 336 22.62 38.16 28.26
CA SER A 336 23.84 38.90 27.85
C SER A 336 24.34 38.58 26.44
N VAL A 337 25.10 39.52 25.87
CA VAL A 337 25.73 39.39 24.53
C VAL A 337 26.76 38.27 24.46
N ARG A 338 27.31 37.83 25.60
CA ARG A 338 28.22 36.66 25.66
C ARG A 338 27.42 35.36 25.61
N GLU A 339 26.39 35.23 26.44
CA GLU A 339 25.44 34.11 26.37
C GLU A 339 24.84 33.97 24.97
N TYR A 340 24.51 35.08 24.30
CA TYR A 340 23.94 35.06 22.95
C TYR A 340 24.88 34.40 21.91
N LYS A 341 26.20 34.63 22.00
CA LYS A 341 27.17 33.97 21.12
C LYS A 341 27.35 32.47 21.42
N GLU A 342 27.17 32.05 22.67
CA GLU A 342 27.18 30.63 23.04
C GLU A 342 25.85 29.93 22.70
N PHE A 343 24.73 30.64 22.82
CA PHE A 343 23.41 30.20 22.42
C PHE A 343 23.33 29.95 20.91
N VAL A 344 23.83 30.88 20.09
CA VAL A 344 23.90 30.69 18.62
C VAL A 344 24.75 29.47 18.25
N LYS A 345 25.85 29.18 18.97
CA LYS A 345 26.64 27.95 18.78
C LYS A 345 25.88 26.68 19.16
N LYS A 346 24.93 26.75 20.10
CA LYS A 346 24.08 25.63 20.55
C LYS A 346 22.76 25.52 19.78
N LEU A 347 22.45 26.46 18.89
CA LEU A 347 21.16 26.54 18.21
C LEU A 347 20.84 25.28 17.37
N PRO A 348 21.76 24.71 16.56
CA PRO A 348 21.46 23.49 15.79
C PRO A 348 21.15 22.28 16.68
N THR A 349 21.89 22.12 17.78
CA THR A 349 21.63 21.05 18.77
C THR A 349 20.29 21.24 19.50
N LEU A 350 19.88 22.49 19.75
CA LEU A 350 18.57 22.80 20.34
C LEU A 350 17.42 22.58 19.34
N GLN A 351 17.63 22.86 18.05
CA GLN A 351 16.66 22.56 16.98
C GLN A 351 16.47 21.05 16.80
N ALA A 352 17.56 20.28 16.71
CA ALA A 352 17.49 18.81 16.64
C ALA A 352 16.80 18.20 17.88
N SER A 353 17.13 18.70 19.09
CA SER A 353 16.49 18.25 20.33
C SER A 353 14.99 18.58 20.38
N ARG A 354 14.57 19.74 19.87
CA ARG A 354 13.14 20.10 19.73
C ARG A 354 12.40 19.23 18.71
N SER A 355 13.03 18.97 17.56
CA SER A 355 12.49 18.07 16.53
C SER A 355 12.28 16.65 17.06
N ALA A 356 13.27 16.09 17.77
CA ALA A 356 13.13 14.79 18.42
C ALA A 356 12.03 14.79 19.51
N ALA A 357 11.90 15.87 20.29
CA ALA A 357 10.84 15.99 21.29
C ALA A 357 9.44 16.04 20.67
N ALA A 358 9.26 16.76 19.55
CA ALA A 358 8.01 16.78 18.80
C ALA A 358 7.68 15.39 18.24
N LEU A 359 8.63 14.76 17.54
CA LEU A 359 8.49 13.42 16.97
C LEU A 359 8.08 12.37 18.01
N HIS A 360 8.80 12.29 19.15
CA HIS A 360 8.48 11.33 20.21
C HIS A 360 7.20 11.65 20.98
N THR A 361 6.75 12.91 20.98
CA THR A 361 5.42 13.28 21.49
C THR A 361 4.33 12.69 20.60
N SER A 362 4.38 12.92 19.29
CA SER A 362 3.39 12.37 18.34
C SER A 362 3.38 10.84 18.29
N VAL A 363 4.56 10.20 18.39
CA VAL A 363 4.64 8.73 18.53
C VAL A 363 4.04 8.25 19.85
N ALA A 364 4.24 8.97 20.96
CA ALA A 364 3.59 8.65 22.23
C ALA A 364 2.07 8.89 22.19
N GLU A 365 1.58 9.88 21.45
CA GLU A 365 0.14 10.12 21.26
C GLU A 365 -0.51 8.95 20.51
N LEU A 366 0.07 8.49 19.40
CA LEU A 366 -0.40 7.31 18.66
C LEU A 366 -0.41 6.02 19.51
N ILE A 367 0.65 5.77 20.29
CA ILE A 367 0.70 4.60 21.19
C ILE A 367 -0.39 4.71 22.27
N LYS A 368 -0.64 5.92 22.78
CA LYS A 368 -1.67 6.18 23.79
C LYS A 368 -3.08 5.93 23.27
N GLU A 369 -3.37 6.20 22.00
CA GLU A 369 -4.66 5.86 21.36
C GLU A 369 -4.91 4.34 21.39
N VAL A 370 -3.90 3.53 21.06
CA VAL A 370 -3.99 2.07 21.10
C VAL A 370 -4.17 1.56 22.55
N ILE A 371 -3.36 2.06 23.48
CA ILE A 371 -3.41 1.64 24.90
C ILE A 371 -4.72 2.05 25.58
N ALA A 372 -5.34 3.15 25.17
CA ALA A 372 -6.64 3.59 25.69
C ALA A 372 -7.83 2.76 25.18
N SER A 373 -7.62 1.78 24.30
CA SER A 373 -8.69 0.92 23.78
C SER A 373 -9.12 -0.16 24.77
N ASP A 374 -10.41 -0.49 24.75
CA ASP A 374 -10.95 -1.67 25.43
C ASP A 374 -10.29 -2.96 24.94
N GLU A 375 -9.94 -3.02 23.65
CA GLU A 375 -9.34 -4.20 23.03
C GLU A 375 -7.94 -4.50 23.60
N PHE A 376 -7.09 -3.47 23.74
CA PHE A 376 -5.80 -3.58 24.41
C PHE A 376 -5.98 -3.93 25.89
N SER A 377 -6.89 -3.25 26.58
CA SER A 377 -7.18 -3.46 28.01
C SER A 377 -7.64 -4.90 28.32
N ASN A 378 -8.52 -5.47 27.48
CA ASN A 378 -8.96 -6.86 27.59
C ASN A 378 -7.83 -7.85 27.25
N THR A 379 -6.99 -7.54 26.26
CA THR A 379 -5.82 -8.36 25.89
C THR A 379 -4.82 -8.45 27.06
N ILE A 380 -4.42 -7.32 27.64
CA ILE A 380 -3.54 -7.27 28.82
C ILE A 380 -4.15 -7.96 30.04
N SER A 381 -5.47 -7.88 30.22
CA SER A 381 -6.17 -8.57 31.32
C SER A 381 -6.09 -10.10 31.14
N CYS A 382 -6.38 -10.61 29.94
CA CYS A 382 -6.31 -12.04 29.63
C CYS A 382 -4.86 -12.58 29.72
N GLU A 383 -3.86 -11.81 29.26
CA GLU A 383 -2.45 -12.15 29.45
C GLU A 383 -2.07 -12.24 30.94
N ARG A 384 -2.52 -11.28 31.78
CA ARG A 384 -2.29 -11.28 33.23
C ARG A 384 -2.94 -12.45 33.95
N GLU A 385 -4.13 -12.89 33.53
CA GLU A 385 -4.78 -14.09 34.06
C GLU A 385 -3.94 -15.35 33.80
N PHE A 386 -3.50 -15.55 32.55
CA PHE A 386 -2.67 -16.69 32.17
C PHE A 386 -1.31 -16.67 32.87
N LEU A 387 -0.66 -15.52 32.94
CA LEU A 387 0.62 -15.33 33.65
C LEU A 387 0.51 -15.60 35.16
N ASN A 388 -0.67 -15.39 35.76
CA ASN A 388 -0.93 -15.79 37.14
C ASN A 388 -1.39 -17.24 37.31
N CYS A 389 -1.68 -17.94 36.22
CA CYS A 389 -2.29 -19.28 36.16
C CYS A 389 -3.74 -19.30 36.69
N ILE A 390 -4.49 -18.21 36.51
CA ILE A 390 -5.91 -18.05 36.87
C ILE A 390 -6.80 -18.66 35.78
N GLU A 391 -7.90 -19.32 36.18
CA GLU A 391 -8.94 -19.98 35.34
C GLU A 391 -8.44 -20.85 34.17
N SER A 392 -7.16 -21.21 34.16
CA SER A 392 -6.42 -21.57 32.95
C SER A 392 -6.82 -22.89 32.29
N ASN A 393 -7.70 -23.67 32.93
CA ASN A 393 -8.20 -24.96 32.47
C ASN A 393 -9.54 -24.85 31.71
N SER A 394 -10.07 -23.64 31.57
CA SER A 394 -11.29 -23.27 30.84
C SER A 394 -10.98 -22.82 29.41
N LEU A 395 -12.02 -22.73 28.57
CA LEU A 395 -11.96 -21.88 27.38
C LEU A 395 -12.01 -20.42 27.85
N SER A 396 -11.03 -19.60 27.48
CA SER A 396 -11.10 -18.15 27.67
C SER A 396 -12.16 -17.56 26.74
N ALA A 397 -13.19 -16.95 27.33
CA ALA A 397 -14.26 -16.26 26.61
C ALA A 397 -13.73 -15.11 25.74
N PHE A 398 -12.60 -14.48 26.13
CA PHE A 398 -11.97 -13.44 25.31
C PHE A 398 -11.32 -14.02 24.04
N ILE A 399 -10.66 -15.19 24.13
CA ILE A 399 -10.12 -15.88 22.96
C ILE A 399 -11.27 -16.40 22.07
N GLU A 400 -12.32 -16.99 22.65
CA GLU A 400 -13.51 -17.43 21.91
C GLU A 400 -14.17 -16.26 21.16
N GLN A 401 -14.40 -15.14 21.84
CA GLN A 401 -14.94 -13.92 21.22
C GLN A 401 -14.01 -13.39 20.11
N SER A 402 -12.69 -13.47 20.31
CA SER A 402 -11.70 -13.05 19.31
C SER A 402 -11.73 -13.92 18.05
N ILE A 403 -11.85 -15.26 18.21
CA ILE A 403 -12.05 -16.21 17.11
C ILE A 403 -13.36 -15.90 16.37
N ASN A 404 -14.45 -15.63 17.10
CA ASN A 404 -15.78 -15.36 16.54
C ASN A 404 -15.85 -14.01 15.79
N LYS A 405 -15.13 -12.99 16.26
CA LYS A 405 -14.95 -11.71 15.56
C LYS A 405 -14.04 -11.80 14.32
N LYS A 406 -13.23 -12.86 14.20
CA LYS A 406 -12.11 -12.98 13.25
C LYS A 406 -11.04 -11.90 13.43
N GLU A 407 -10.65 -11.67 14.68
CA GLU A 407 -9.47 -10.89 15.06
C GLU A 407 -8.19 -11.39 14.34
N PRO A 408 -7.11 -10.59 14.27
CA PRO A 408 -5.86 -10.99 13.62
C PRO A 408 -5.33 -12.36 14.08
N ILE A 409 -5.02 -13.24 13.12
CA ILE A 409 -4.63 -14.63 13.35
C ILE A 409 -3.46 -14.76 14.34
N LEU A 410 -2.46 -13.88 14.25
CA LEU A 410 -1.25 -13.94 15.07
C LEU A 410 -1.55 -13.58 16.53
N LYS A 411 -2.32 -12.52 16.78
CA LYS A 411 -2.86 -12.13 18.11
C LYS A 411 -3.61 -13.29 18.76
N VAL A 412 -4.51 -13.95 18.03
CA VAL A 412 -5.30 -15.07 18.54
C VAL A 412 -4.43 -16.29 18.84
N LEU A 413 -3.53 -16.68 17.93
CA LEU A 413 -2.57 -17.75 18.17
C LEU A 413 -1.62 -17.44 19.34
N ARG A 414 -1.20 -16.18 19.51
CA ARG A 414 -0.34 -15.72 20.60
C ARG A 414 -0.99 -15.95 21.97
N LEU A 415 -2.26 -15.59 22.13
CA LEU A 415 -3.02 -15.84 23.36
C LEU A 415 -3.27 -17.34 23.60
N MET A 416 -3.58 -18.11 22.55
CA MET A 416 -3.74 -19.58 22.65
C MET A 416 -2.43 -20.28 23.07
N CYS A 417 -1.29 -19.84 22.51
CA CYS A 417 0.04 -20.34 22.89
C CYS A 417 0.41 -19.93 24.31
N LEU A 418 0.15 -18.68 24.71
CA LEU A 418 0.39 -18.20 26.07
C LEU A 418 -0.35 -19.06 27.11
N GLN A 419 -1.64 -19.34 26.93
CA GLN A 419 -2.40 -20.22 27.83
C GLN A 419 -1.86 -21.66 27.85
N SER A 420 -1.32 -22.16 26.74
CA SER A 420 -0.69 -23.49 26.69
C SER A 420 0.64 -23.51 27.46
N LEU A 421 1.50 -22.51 27.24
CA LEU A 421 2.80 -22.38 27.89
C LEU A 421 2.68 -22.19 29.40
N THR A 422 1.77 -21.32 29.86
CA THR A 422 1.58 -21.06 31.30
C THR A 422 1.00 -22.26 32.06
N ASN A 423 0.50 -23.28 31.36
CA ASN A 423 -0.04 -24.52 31.92
C ASN A 423 0.84 -25.77 31.74
N ALA A 424 1.93 -25.68 30.97
CA ALA A 424 2.64 -26.86 30.43
C ALA A 424 1.72 -27.79 29.61
N GLY A 425 1.00 -27.19 28.66
CA GLY A 425 0.04 -27.82 27.76
C GLY A 425 -1.42 -27.60 28.18
N LEU A 426 -2.35 -27.91 27.28
CA LEU A 426 -3.79 -27.83 27.52
C LEU A 426 -4.42 -29.22 27.64
N LYS A 427 -5.47 -29.35 28.44
CA LYS A 427 -6.23 -30.62 28.56
C LYS A 427 -6.75 -31.00 27.19
N THR A 428 -6.69 -32.29 26.82
CA THR A 428 -7.04 -32.78 25.48
C THR A 428 -8.35 -32.20 24.93
N LYS A 429 -9.41 -32.15 25.76
CA LYS A 429 -10.70 -31.52 25.39
C LYS A 429 -10.56 -30.04 25.01
N LEU A 430 -9.81 -29.26 25.79
CA LEU A 430 -9.60 -27.82 25.57
C LEU A 430 -8.70 -27.57 24.35
N TYR A 431 -7.62 -28.34 24.19
CA TYR A 431 -6.80 -28.32 22.97
C TYR A 431 -7.64 -28.60 21.71
N ASP A 432 -8.42 -29.69 21.74
CA ASP A 432 -9.22 -30.14 20.58
C ASP A 432 -10.49 -29.29 20.36
N GLN A 433 -10.85 -28.43 21.33
CA GLN A 433 -11.84 -27.38 21.19
C GLN A 433 -11.23 -26.15 20.52
N TYR A 434 -10.17 -25.58 21.09
CA TYR A 434 -9.46 -24.42 20.52
C TYR A 434 -9.00 -24.64 19.08
N ARG A 435 -8.40 -25.81 18.81
CA ARG A 435 -7.97 -26.19 17.45
C ARG A 435 -9.14 -26.29 16.48
N ARG A 436 -10.32 -26.73 16.94
CA ARG A 436 -11.53 -26.84 16.10
C ARG A 436 -12.11 -25.47 15.78
N GLU A 437 -12.34 -24.64 16.79
CA GLU A 437 -12.89 -23.29 16.65
C GLU A 437 -11.99 -22.43 15.74
N PHE A 438 -10.68 -22.48 15.94
CA PHE A 438 -9.73 -21.78 15.09
C PHE A 438 -9.77 -22.27 13.63
N LEU A 439 -9.70 -23.59 13.38
CA LEU A 439 -9.70 -24.13 12.01
C LEU A 439 -11.04 -23.94 11.28
N GLN A 440 -12.16 -23.86 12.03
CA GLN A 440 -13.47 -23.52 11.47
C GLN A 440 -13.58 -22.03 11.10
N SER A 441 -13.04 -21.11 11.90
CA SER A 441 -13.13 -19.66 11.65
C SER A 441 -12.10 -19.13 10.64
N TYR A 442 -10.87 -19.65 10.65
CA TYR A 442 -9.74 -19.17 9.83
C TYR A 442 -9.32 -20.13 8.69
N GLY A 443 -9.73 -21.40 8.74
CA GLY A 443 -9.56 -22.36 7.66
C GLY A 443 -8.57 -23.50 7.94
N TYR A 444 -8.81 -24.66 7.30
CA TYR A 444 -8.08 -25.90 7.55
C TYR A 444 -6.64 -25.93 7.02
N GLN A 445 -6.21 -24.96 6.21
CA GLN A 445 -4.81 -24.84 5.77
C GLN A 445 -3.83 -24.68 6.95
N TYR A 446 -4.31 -24.18 8.11
CA TYR A 446 -3.52 -24.06 9.33
C TYR A 446 -3.43 -25.36 10.17
N LEU A 447 -4.03 -26.48 9.73
CA LEU A 447 -3.96 -27.75 10.48
C LEU A 447 -2.51 -28.21 10.71
N LEU A 448 -1.63 -28.03 9.71
CA LEU A 448 -0.21 -28.36 9.84
C LEU A 448 0.55 -27.35 10.71
N LEU A 449 0.06 -26.11 10.87
CA LEU A 449 0.64 -25.16 11.83
C LEU A 449 0.42 -25.64 13.27
N PHE A 450 -0.74 -26.24 13.60
CA PHE A 450 -0.93 -26.88 14.91
C PHE A 450 0.00 -28.07 15.16
N VAL A 451 0.39 -28.82 14.10
CA VAL A 451 1.36 -29.92 14.22
C VAL A 451 2.76 -29.38 14.55
N GLU A 452 3.19 -28.30 13.90
CA GLU A 452 4.48 -27.68 14.25
C GLU A 452 4.43 -26.97 15.60
N LEU A 453 3.36 -26.24 15.94
CA LEU A 453 3.17 -25.62 17.26
C LEU A 453 3.21 -26.64 18.41
N GLU A 454 2.71 -27.86 18.20
CA GLU A 454 2.79 -28.95 19.17
C GLU A 454 4.21 -29.54 19.26
N LYS A 455 4.89 -29.76 18.12
CA LYS A 455 6.30 -30.22 18.09
C LYS A 455 7.26 -29.27 18.81
N VAL A 456 7.08 -27.95 18.63
CA VAL A 456 8.00 -26.93 19.15
C VAL A 456 7.63 -26.43 20.55
N GLY A 457 6.57 -26.99 21.16
CA GLY A 457 6.18 -26.71 22.55
C GLY A 457 5.26 -25.50 22.77
N LEU A 458 4.93 -24.74 21.72
CA LEU A 458 4.12 -23.51 21.81
C LEU A 458 2.64 -23.77 22.08
N PHE A 459 2.06 -24.82 21.49
CA PHE A 459 0.66 -25.21 21.71
C PHE A 459 0.54 -26.73 21.81
N THR A 460 0.55 -27.26 23.03
CA THR A 460 0.66 -28.71 23.31
C THR A 460 -0.51 -29.23 24.13
N LYS A 461 -0.67 -30.56 24.15
CA LYS A 461 -1.52 -31.26 25.13
C LYS A 461 -0.76 -31.45 26.45
N ASN A 462 -1.44 -31.44 27.60
CA ASN A 462 -0.82 -31.71 28.90
C ASN A 462 -0.02 -33.04 28.88
N SER A 463 1.28 -32.96 29.16
CA SER A 463 2.14 -34.15 29.23
C SER A 463 1.82 -34.98 30.48
N THR A 464 1.77 -36.31 30.33
CA THR A 464 1.65 -37.26 31.44
C THR A 464 2.98 -37.58 32.12
N ASP A 465 4.11 -37.07 31.61
CA ASP A 465 5.43 -37.31 32.21
C ASP A 465 5.68 -36.39 33.41
N ASN A 466 5.74 -36.99 34.61
CA ASN A 466 6.03 -36.28 35.86
C ASN A 466 7.35 -35.49 35.83
N ARG A 467 8.31 -35.86 34.97
CA ARG A 467 9.57 -35.12 34.78
C ARG A 467 9.34 -33.70 34.24
N ASN A 468 8.36 -33.51 33.37
CA ASN A 468 8.07 -32.22 32.73
C ASN A 468 7.29 -31.27 33.66
N GLN A 469 6.69 -31.77 34.76
CA GLN A 469 5.98 -30.94 35.73
C GLN A 469 6.93 -30.07 36.55
N ALA A 470 8.14 -30.56 36.87
CA ALA A 470 9.16 -29.77 37.57
C ALA A 470 9.57 -28.52 36.78
N SER A 471 9.60 -28.63 35.45
CA SER A 471 9.91 -27.57 34.48
C SER A 471 8.69 -26.83 33.93
N SER A 472 7.52 -26.95 34.59
CA SER A 472 6.32 -26.23 34.19
C SER A 472 6.38 -24.75 34.62
N TYR A 473 5.78 -23.86 33.83
CA TYR A 473 5.73 -22.43 34.13
C TYR A 473 5.20 -22.10 35.55
N PRO A 474 4.13 -22.74 36.10
CA PRO A 474 3.65 -22.44 37.45
C PRO A 474 4.68 -22.70 38.57
N ASN A 475 5.65 -23.61 38.33
CA ASN A 475 6.76 -23.86 39.25
C ASN A 475 7.88 -22.85 39.01
N ILE A 476 8.29 -22.62 37.76
CA ILE A 476 9.35 -21.66 37.40
C ILE A 476 8.96 -20.24 37.87
N ARG A 477 7.69 -19.84 37.72
CA ARG A 477 7.10 -18.58 38.21
C ARG A 477 7.40 -18.32 39.69
N LYS A 478 7.35 -19.36 40.52
CA LYS A 478 7.58 -19.31 41.98
C LYS A 478 9.03 -19.53 42.39
N LEU A 479 9.83 -20.21 41.55
CA LEU A 479 11.25 -20.48 41.82
C LEU A 479 12.15 -19.26 41.53
N PHE A 480 11.65 -18.31 40.75
CA PHE A 480 12.40 -17.14 40.27
C PHE A 480 11.63 -15.81 40.41
N ASP A 481 10.52 -15.78 41.16
CA ASP A 481 9.61 -14.63 41.34
C ASP A 481 9.34 -13.89 40.02
N LEU A 482 8.72 -14.59 39.05
CA LEU A 482 8.40 -14.03 37.74
C LEU A 482 7.15 -13.14 37.75
N ILE A 483 6.39 -13.10 38.84
CA ILE A 483 5.29 -12.14 39.06
C ILE A 483 5.53 -11.43 40.37
N ILE A 484 5.43 -10.11 40.35
CA ILE A 484 5.50 -9.24 41.53
C ILE A 484 4.08 -8.73 41.83
N ASP A 485 3.42 -9.34 42.81
CA ASP A 485 2.00 -9.07 43.15
C ASP A 485 1.78 -7.65 43.71
N ASN A 486 2.83 -7.00 44.23
CA ASN A 486 2.79 -5.60 44.63
C ASN A 486 2.90 -4.70 43.39
N HIS A 487 2.03 -3.68 43.29
CA HIS A 487 2.06 -2.69 42.20
C HIS A 487 3.49 -2.18 41.96
N THR A 488 4.09 -2.60 40.84
CA THR A 488 5.46 -2.22 40.49
C THR A 488 5.50 -0.72 40.20
N ASN A 489 6.44 0.01 40.79
CA ASN A 489 6.57 1.45 40.53
C ASN A 489 7.17 1.66 39.12
N GLU A 490 6.31 1.92 38.15
CA GLU A 490 6.69 2.10 36.74
C GLU A 490 7.44 3.42 36.48
N LEU A 491 7.35 4.39 37.40
CA LEU A 491 8.04 5.68 37.33
C LEU A 491 9.48 5.59 37.87
N GLU A 492 9.68 4.82 38.95
CA GLU A 492 10.99 4.57 39.56
C GLU A 492 11.14 3.05 39.83
N PRO A 493 11.47 2.26 38.79
CA PRO A 493 11.46 0.81 38.88
C PRO A 493 12.58 0.26 39.78
N SER A 494 12.22 -0.68 40.64
CA SER A 494 13.12 -1.39 41.56
C SER A 494 13.45 -2.82 41.12
N ASP A 495 12.70 -3.37 40.16
CA ASP A 495 12.90 -4.71 39.61
C ASP A 495 12.63 -4.75 38.11
N VAL A 496 13.19 -5.76 37.41
CA VAL A 496 12.98 -5.98 35.97
C VAL A 496 11.53 -6.25 35.57
N SER A 497 10.63 -6.54 36.52
CA SER A 497 9.19 -6.71 36.26
C SER A 497 8.49 -5.49 35.62
N TYR A 498 9.11 -4.31 35.67
CA TYR A 498 8.54 -3.07 35.15
C TYR A 498 8.32 -3.08 33.63
N VAL A 499 9.09 -3.86 32.87
CA VAL A 499 8.99 -3.91 31.39
C VAL A 499 7.70 -4.58 30.88
N TYR A 500 7.02 -5.34 31.74
CA TYR A 500 5.69 -5.93 31.53
C TYR A 500 4.74 -5.66 32.72
N SER A 501 4.91 -4.52 33.40
CA SER A 501 4.01 -4.05 34.47
C SER A 501 3.65 -5.09 35.54
N GLY A 502 4.64 -5.86 36.01
CA GLY A 502 4.49 -6.87 37.07
C GLY A 502 5.03 -8.27 36.71
N TYR A 503 5.16 -8.59 35.41
CA TYR A 503 5.84 -9.82 34.96
C TYR A 503 7.34 -9.57 34.71
N ALA A 504 8.19 -10.41 35.31
CA ALA A 504 9.63 -10.41 35.07
C ALA A 504 10.02 -11.50 34.05
N PRO A 505 10.60 -11.14 32.89
CA PRO A 505 11.10 -12.09 31.90
C PRO A 505 12.13 -13.07 32.47
N LEU A 506 12.02 -14.35 32.13
CA LEU A 506 12.85 -15.40 32.75
C LEU A 506 14.33 -15.24 32.39
N ILE A 507 14.68 -14.89 31.14
CA ILE A 507 16.08 -14.79 30.73
C ILE A 507 16.80 -13.61 31.45
N PRO A 508 16.28 -12.37 31.45
CA PRO A 508 16.76 -11.30 32.33
C PRO A 508 16.81 -11.66 33.81
N ARG A 509 15.80 -12.36 34.36
CA ARG A 509 15.81 -12.84 35.76
C ARG A 509 16.94 -13.85 36.00
N LEU A 510 17.24 -14.74 35.06
CA LEU A 510 18.38 -15.66 35.13
C LEU A 510 19.73 -14.92 35.03
N CYS A 511 19.80 -13.80 34.30
CA CYS A 511 20.99 -12.94 34.24
C CYS A 511 21.20 -12.17 35.56
N GLN A 512 20.13 -11.70 36.20
CA GLN A 512 20.18 -11.13 37.55
C GLN A 512 20.73 -12.14 38.55
N GLN A 513 20.20 -13.36 38.55
CA GLN A 513 20.66 -14.47 39.40
C GLN A 513 22.10 -14.95 39.08
N TRP A 514 22.58 -14.74 37.84
CA TRP A 514 23.98 -14.96 37.48
C TRP A 514 24.90 -13.90 38.10
N ALA A 515 24.51 -12.63 38.07
CA ALA A 515 25.29 -11.54 38.65
C ALA A 515 25.30 -11.58 40.19
N LYS A 516 24.17 -11.98 40.80
CA LYS A 516 24.04 -12.17 42.25
C LYS A 516 22.85 -13.10 42.56
N PRO A 517 23.03 -14.23 43.25
CA PRO A 517 24.26 -14.67 43.93
C PRO A 517 25.32 -15.29 43.01
N GLY A 518 24.91 -15.87 41.88
CA GLY A 518 25.75 -16.71 41.02
C GLY A 518 25.06 -18.01 40.66
N TRP A 519 25.22 -18.48 39.42
CA TRP A 519 24.54 -19.70 38.95
C TRP A 519 24.91 -20.97 39.73
N THR A 520 26.12 -21.04 40.29
CA THR A 520 26.58 -22.15 41.14
C THR A 520 25.74 -22.33 42.40
N GLU A 521 25.25 -21.24 43.02
CA GLU A 521 24.40 -21.29 44.21
C GLU A 521 22.94 -21.67 43.88
N ILE A 522 22.48 -21.42 42.65
CA ILE A 522 21.11 -21.72 42.19
C ILE A 522 21.00 -22.95 41.27
N MET A 523 22.02 -23.80 41.17
CA MET A 523 22.03 -24.94 40.23
C MET A 523 20.82 -25.87 40.37
N ASP A 524 20.35 -26.12 41.59
CA ASP A 524 19.16 -26.93 41.87
C ASP A 524 17.87 -26.31 41.30
N ASN A 525 17.79 -24.98 41.19
CA ASN A 525 16.67 -24.28 40.55
C ASN A 525 16.88 -24.14 39.04
N LEU A 526 18.10 -23.87 38.60
CA LEU A 526 18.47 -23.78 37.19
C LEU A 526 18.33 -25.12 36.44
N SER A 527 18.46 -26.25 37.14
CA SER A 527 18.18 -27.60 36.59
C SER A 527 16.69 -27.86 36.33
N LYS A 528 15.79 -27.09 36.96
CA LYS A 528 14.33 -27.19 36.76
C LYS A 528 13.86 -26.36 35.55
N VAL A 529 14.61 -25.34 35.13
CA VAL A 529 14.36 -24.63 33.87
C VAL A 529 14.66 -25.57 32.69
N PRO A 530 13.88 -25.58 31.59
CA PRO A 530 14.12 -26.43 30.43
C PRO A 530 15.53 -26.34 29.82
N GLY A 531 15.92 -27.40 29.11
CA GLY A 531 17.17 -27.48 28.35
C GLY A 531 18.44 -27.68 29.18
N ILE A 532 19.51 -28.15 28.53
CA ILE A 532 20.79 -28.45 29.19
C ILE A 532 21.44 -27.17 29.76
N THR A 533 21.98 -27.25 30.98
CA THR A 533 22.87 -26.23 31.55
C THR A 533 24.32 -26.67 31.35
N LYS A 534 25.18 -25.81 30.78
CA LYS A 534 26.63 -26.04 30.64
C LYS A 534 27.41 -24.87 31.24
N LEU A 535 28.33 -25.19 32.15
CA LEU A 535 29.32 -24.27 32.69
C LEU A 535 30.69 -24.68 32.10
N ALA A 536 31.30 -23.86 31.24
CA ALA A 536 32.63 -24.16 30.72
C ALA A 536 33.70 -23.60 31.67
N ALA A 537 34.66 -24.44 32.05
CA ALA A 537 35.58 -24.15 33.16
C ALA A 537 36.65 -23.09 32.81
N GLY A 538 36.38 -21.83 33.15
CA GLY A 538 37.40 -20.83 33.47
C GLY A 538 37.42 -20.62 34.99
N ASP A 539 38.56 -20.89 35.64
CA ASP A 539 38.78 -20.96 37.10
C ASP A 539 37.99 -19.90 37.91
N GLU A 540 36.81 -20.26 38.42
CA GLU A 540 35.85 -19.36 39.08
C GLU A 540 36.45 -18.61 40.27
N ARG A 541 37.50 -19.18 40.88
CA ARG A 541 38.26 -18.58 41.98
C ARG A 541 39.00 -17.29 41.57
N ARG A 542 39.05 -16.96 40.28
CA ARG A 542 39.59 -15.70 39.73
C ARG A 542 38.56 -14.61 39.47
N ILE A 543 37.25 -14.83 39.71
CA ILE A 543 36.23 -13.76 39.69
C ILE A 543 36.30 -12.91 40.99
N LYS A 544 37.52 -12.51 41.36
CA LYS A 544 37.82 -11.42 42.30
C LYS A 544 38.65 -10.41 41.52
N SER A 545 38.03 -9.28 41.20
CA SER A 545 38.55 -8.35 40.22
C SER A 545 39.92 -7.80 40.63
N LYS A 546 40.93 -7.98 39.77
CA LYS A 546 42.27 -7.41 39.98
C LYS A 546 42.30 -5.88 39.81
N ASN A 547 41.27 -5.32 39.18
CA ASN A 547 41.07 -3.89 38.96
C ASN A 547 39.61 -3.55 39.30
N ASN A 548 39.34 -2.30 39.72
CA ASN A 548 38.05 -1.84 40.24
C ASN A 548 36.97 -1.60 39.13
N ARG A 549 36.86 -2.51 38.17
CA ARG A 549 36.06 -2.43 36.92
C ARG A 549 34.82 -3.34 37.02
N ARG A 550 33.68 -2.91 36.45
CA ARG A 550 32.47 -3.75 36.28
C ARG A 550 32.72 -4.90 35.29
N ASN A 551 32.21 -6.08 35.59
CA ASN A 551 32.31 -7.30 34.77
C ASN A 551 31.47 -7.16 33.48
N ILE A 552 32.05 -7.34 32.29
CA ILE A 552 31.34 -7.21 31.01
C ILE A 552 30.86 -8.57 30.51
N VAL A 553 29.54 -8.70 30.36
CA VAL A 553 28.83 -9.96 30.11
C VAL A 553 28.06 -9.88 28.80
N LEU A 554 28.40 -10.73 27.84
CA LEU A 554 27.64 -10.86 26.60
C LEU A 554 26.48 -11.86 26.79
N VAL A 555 25.25 -11.44 26.54
CA VAL A 555 24.05 -12.30 26.60
C VAL A 555 23.61 -12.59 25.17
N LEU A 556 23.76 -13.84 24.71
CA LEU A 556 23.36 -14.26 23.36
C LEU A 556 22.03 -15.00 23.37
N PHE A 557 21.02 -14.43 22.72
CA PHE A 557 19.71 -15.04 22.49
C PHE A 557 19.69 -15.81 21.16
N VAL A 558 19.45 -17.13 21.23
CA VAL A 558 19.34 -18.03 20.08
C VAL A 558 17.86 -18.28 19.79
N GLY A 559 17.34 -17.72 18.70
CA GLY A 559 15.90 -17.73 18.38
C GLY A 559 15.15 -16.45 18.77
N GLY A 560 15.87 -15.38 19.11
CA GLY A 560 15.33 -14.02 19.20
C GLY A 560 15.25 -13.42 20.61
N VAL A 561 15.24 -12.09 20.66
CA VAL A 561 15.10 -11.28 21.88
C VAL A 561 14.00 -10.23 21.68
N THR A 562 13.23 -9.91 22.72
CA THR A 562 12.27 -8.79 22.69
C THR A 562 12.94 -7.49 23.13
N SER A 563 12.46 -6.33 22.68
CA SER A 563 12.96 -5.03 23.14
C SER A 563 12.83 -4.87 24.67
N ALA A 564 11.75 -5.38 25.25
CA ALA A 564 11.54 -5.41 26.70
C ALA A 564 12.61 -6.25 27.45
N GLU A 565 13.11 -7.35 26.89
CA GLU A 565 14.24 -8.09 27.46
C GLU A 565 15.55 -7.29 27.39
N VAL A 566 15.78 -6.52 26.32
CA VAL A 566 16.93 -5.62 26.20
C VAL A 566 16.85 -4.51 27.25
N SER A 567 15.68 -3.86 27.42
CA SER A 567 15.45 -2.86 28.47
C SER A 567 15.69 -3.43 29.88
N ALA A 568 15.25 -4.66 30.15
CA ALA A 568 15.51 -5.33 31.42
C ALA A 568 17.03 -5.59 31.67
N LEU A 569 17.80 -5.96 30.64
CA LEU A 569 19.26 -6.13 30.75
C LEU A 569 20.01 -4.80 30.88
N ARG A 570 19.51 -3.73 30.23
CA ARG A 570 20.00 -2.35 30.43
C ARG A 570 19.73 -1.87 31.86
N PHE A 571 18.55 -2.13 32.41
CA PHE A 571 18.22 -1.86 33.81
C PHE A 571 19.16 -2.60 34.79
N LEU A 572 19.38 -3.91 34.60
CA LEU A 572 20.34 -4.65 35.43
C LEU A 572 21.80 -4.15 35.29
N SER A 573 22.11 -3.43 34.22
CA SER A 573 23.42 -2.80 33.97
C SER A 573 23.55 -1.40 34.57
N SER A 574 22.47 -0.71 34.91
CA SER A 574 22.54 0.58 35.61
C SER A 574 22.71 0.38 37.12
N GLN A 575 22.00 -0.61 37.67
CA GLN A 575 22.03 -1.05 39.07
C GLN A 575 23.43 -1.43 39.58
N GLU A 576 23.61 -1.49 40.91
CA GLU A 576 24.86 -1.89 41.58
C GLU A 576 25.11 -3.43 41.56
N THR A 577 24.85 -4.07 40.43
CA THR A 577 25.12 -5.52 40.21
C THR A 577 26.60 -5.85 40.06
N GLY A 578 27.47 -4.85 39.92
CA GLY A 578 28.88 -5.02 39.57
C GLY A 578 29.12 -5.48 38.12
N CYS A 579 28.05 -5.66 37.33
CA CYS A 579 28.11 -6.16 35.96
C CYS A 579 27.65 -5.07 34.96
N ARG A 580 27.96 -5.28 33.68
CA ARG A 580 27.36 -4.60 32.53
C ARG A 580 27.05 -5.65 31.48
N PHE A 581 25.77 -5.77 31.13
CA PHE A 581 25.32 -6.67 30.09
C PHE A 581 25.44 -5.99 28.71
N LEU A 582 25.77 -6.78 27.71
CA LEU A 582 25.70 -6.46 26.29
C LEU A 582 24.86 -7.56 25.63
N VAL A 583 24.03 -7.24 24.63
CA VAL A 583 23.10 -8.19 24.03
C VAL A 583 23.54 -8.58 22.62
N ALA A 584 23.55 -9.88 22.35
CA ALA A 584 23.60 -10.45 21.02
C ALA A 584 22.33 -11.28 20.75
N THR A 585 21.87 -11.33 19.51
CA THR A 585 20.70 -12.13 19.12
C THR A 585 20.80 -12.66 17.69
N THR A 586 20.05 -13.70 17.36
CA THR A 586 19.75 -14.05 15.96
C THR A 586 18.89 -12.97 15.28
N SER A 587 17.94 -12.38 16.01
CA SER A 587 16.98 -11.37 15.53
C SER A 587 16.30 -10.63 16.68
N VAL A 588 15.86 -9.38 16.46
CA VAL A 588 14.89 -8.72 17.37
C VAL A 588 13.46 -9.14 16.97
N THR A 589 12.62 -9.53 17.94
CA THR A 589 11.32 -10.15 17.66
C THR A 589 10.23 -9.84 18.67
N THR A 590 8.98 -9.82 18.18
CA THR A 590 7.75 -9.95 18.97
C THR A 590 7.23 -11.39 18.90
N GLY A 591 6.20 -11.73 19.69
CA GLY A 591 5.51 -13.02 19.61
C GLY A 591 4.79 -13.25 18.30
N GLU A 592 4.20 -12.19 17.73
CA GLU A 592 3.52 -12.30 16.43
C GLU A 592 4.51 -12.57 15.30
N ARG A 593 5.67 -11.90 15.29
CA ARG A 593 6.75 -12.15 14.32
C ARG A 593 7.29 -13.57 14.41
N LEU A 594 7.44 -14.09 15.63
CA LEU A 594 7.85 -15.47 15.91
C LEU A 594 6.84 -16.49 15.33
N LEU A 595 5.53 -16.27 15.55
CA LEU A 595 4.47 -17.12 15.00
C LEU A 595 4.33 -16.97 13.46
N GLU A 596 4.51 -15.76 12.93
CA GLU A 596 4.48 -15.46 11.49
C GLU A 596 5.54 -16.27 10.74
N ARG A 597 6.75 -16.43 11.30
CA ARG A 597 7.82 -17.24 10.70
C ARG A 597 7.46 -18.73 10.65
N LEU A 598 6.87 -19.28 11.71
CA LEU A 598 6.43 -20.68 11.74
C LEU A 598 5.27 -20.93 10.75
N ALA A 599 4.29 -20.04 10.68
CA ALA A 599 3.18 -20.10 9.73
C ALA A 599 3.67 -20.03 8.26
N ASN A 600 4.56 -19.08 7.94
CA ASN A 600 5.17 -18.96 6.62
C ASN A 600 5.97 -20.20 6.22
N TYR A 601 6.69 -20.83 7.16
CA TYR A 601 7.42 -22.06 6.90
C TYR A 601 6.48 -23.20 6.49
N VAL A 602 5.41 -23.44 7.26
CA VAL A 602 4.42 -24.49 6.96
C VAL A 602 3.76 -24.27 5.61
N CYS A 603 3.31 -23.05 5.31
CA CYS A 603 2.71 -22.73 4.01
C CYS A 603 3.66 -23.00 2.83
N ARG A 604 4.96 -22.70 2.98
CA ARG A 604 5.99 -23.01 1.96
C ARG A 604 6.24 -24.53 1.85
N PHE A 605 6.22 -25.26 2.95
CA PHE A 605 6.37 -26.72 2.94
C PHE A 605 5.22 -27.41 2.20
N CYS A 606 3.97 -26.99 2.45
CA CYS A 606 2.79 -27.45 1.71
C CYS A 606 2.90 -27.21 0.19
N TYR A 607 3.36 -26.02 -0.21
CA TYR A 607 3.59 -25.66 -1.61
C TYR A 607 4.71 -26.51 -2.25
N ASN A 608 5.80 -26.74 -1.52
CA ASN A 608 6.92 -27.55 -1.98
C ASN A 608 6.55 -29.04 -2.16
N ILE A 609 5.76 -29.63 -1.26
CA ILE A 609 5.23 -30.99 -1.45
C ILE A 609 4.36 -31.05 -2.71
N ARG A 610 3.44 -30.09 -2.90
CA ARG A 610 2.51 -30.09 -4.04
C ARG A 610 3.22 -29.93 -5.38
N THR A 611 4.30 -29.15 -5.44
CA THR A 611 5.15 -29.01 -6.64
C THR A 611 6.10 -30.19 -6.86
N GLN A 612 6.70 -30.77 -5.80
CA GLN A 612 7.52 -31.97 -5.93
C GLN A 612 6.70 -33.20 -6.35
N HIS A 613 5.47 -33.38 -5.84
CA HIS A 613 4.63 -34.52 -6.22
C HIS A 613 4.25 -34.51 -7.71
N ASN A 614 4.01 -33.32 -8.28
CA ASN A 614 3.86 -33.12 -9.73
C ASN A 614 5.17 -33.35 -10.51
N THR A 615 6.32 -33.10 -9.87
CA THR A 615 7.65 -33.29 -10.48
C THR A 615 8.07 -34.76 -10.51
N VAL A 616 7.80 -35.53 -9.46
CA VAL A 616 8.01 -37.00 -9.43
C VAL A 616 7.16 -37.69 -10.52
N ASN A 617 5.90 -37.27 -10.69
CA ASN A 617 5.05 -37.77 -11.78
C ASN A 617 5.56 -37.42 -13.19
N ARG A 618 6.30 -36.31 -13.36
CA ARG A 618 7.02 -36.01 -14.61
C ARG A 618 8.25 -36.91 -14.80
N PHE A 619 9.04 -37.16 -13.75
CA PHE A 619 10.22 -38.02 -13.84
C PHE A 619 9.91 -39.50 -14.05
N ALA A 620 8.78 -40.02 -13.52
CA ALA A 620 8.32 -41.39 -13.79
C ALA A 620 8.08 -41.68 -15.29
N LYS A 621 7.93 -40.64 -16.13
CA LYS A 621 7.78 -40.75 -17.58
C LYS A 621 9.11 -40.97 -18.34
N TYR A 622 10.25 -40.82 -17.66
CA TYR A 622 11.60 -41.04 -18.21
C TYR A 622 12.29 -42.19 -17.48
N LYS A 623 12.90 -43.12 -18.21
CA LYS A 623 13.66 -44.25 -17.64
C LYS A 623 15.01 -43.79 -17.06
N VAL A 624 14.97 -43.06 -15.95
CA VAL A 624 16.15 -42.70 -15.15
C VAL A 624 16.45 -43.83 -14.16
N ASP A 625 17.73 -44.17 -14.02
CA ASP A 625 18.20 -45.22 -13.11
C ASP A 625 17.96 -44.85 -11.64
N PHE A 626 16.96 -45.51 -11.03
CA PHE A 626 16.54 -45.26 -9.65
C PHE A 626 17.63 -45.50 -8.60
N GLN A 627 18.71 -46.24 -8.91
CA GLN A 627 19.82 -46.40 -7.95
C GLN A 627 20.56 -45.08 -7.68
N LYS A 628 20.50 -44.10 -8.61
CA LYS A 628 21.15 -42.78 -8.46
C LYS A 628 20.29 -41.72 -7.79
N VAL A 629 18.99 -41.97 -7.61
CA VAL A 629 18.04 -41.01 -7.00
C VAL A 629 18.02 -41.12 -5.46
N ARG A 630 18.69 -42.14 -4.90
CA ARG A 630 18.64 -42.51 -3.47
C ARG A 630 19.17 -41.46 -2.48
N PHE A 631 19.77 -40.37 -2.95
CA PHE A 631 20.27 -39.25 -2.14
C PHE A 631 19.26 -38.09 -1.96
N TYR A 632 18.02 -38.27 -2.43
CA TYR A 632 16.94 -37.26 -2.38
C TYR A 632 15.71 -37.73 -1.56
N MET A 633 15.85 -38.73 -0.68
CA MET A 633 14.69 -39.45 -0.09
C MET A 633 14.64 -39.54 1.45
N ASP A 634 15.45 -38.77 2.18
CA ASP A 634 15.43 -38.84 3.65
C ASP A 634 14.13 -38.30 4.28
N ASP A 635 13.52 -37.26 3.69
CA ASP A 635 12.27 -36.63 4.17
C ASP A 635 11.02 -37.53 4.10
N LEU A 636 11.02 -38.58 3.27
CA LEU A 636 9.82 -39.42 3.04
C LEU A 636 9.51 -40.40 4.17
N ASN A 637 10.45 -40.62 5.11
CA ASN A 637 10.27 -41.54 6.23
C ASN A 637 9.14 -41.14 7.22
N PHE A 638 8.67 -39.89 7.16
CA PHE A 638 7.51 -39.43 7.94
C PHE A 638 6.17 -39.83 7.30
N VAL A 639 6.07 -39.78 5.96
CA VAL A 639 4.81 -40.05 5.22
C VAL A 639 4.37 -41.51 5.40
N SER A 640 5.32 -42.44 5.39
CA SER A 640 5.09 -43.89 5.63
C SER A 640 4.41 -44.19 6.97
N ARG A 641 4.52 -43.32 7.99
CA ARG A 641 3.91 -43.53 9.32
C ARG A 641 2.48 -42.99 9.43
N ILE A 642 2.10 -42.10 8.51
CA ILE A 642 0.76 -41.48 8.47
C ILE A 642 -0.22 -42.39 7.71
N SER A 643 0.23 -43.06 6.64
CA SER A 643 -0.61 -43.96 5.83
C SER A 643 -1.16 -45.17 6.59
N GLU A 644 -0.57 -45.56 7.73
CA GLU A 644 -1.03 -46.70 8.53
C GLU A 644 -2.15 -46.35 9.53
N ASN A 645 -2.45 -45.05 9.77
CA ASN A 645 -3.24 -44.61 10.92
C ASN A 645 -4.53 -43.82 10.58
N ILE A 646 -4.89 -43.64 9.31
CA ILE A 646 -6.11 -42.90 8.91
C ILE A 646 -6.96 -43.73 7.94
N ALA A 647 -7.83 -44.58 8.50
CA ALA A 647 -8.87 -45.31 7.77
C ALA A 647 -10.19 -45.20 8.54
N ILE A 648 -10.96 -44.13 8.28
CA ILE A 648 -12.32 -43.94 8.81
C ILE A 648 -13.20 -43.39 7.70
N GLU A 649 -14.20 -44.17 7.29
CA GLU A 649 -15.34 -43.73 6.49
C GLU A 649 -16.36 -43.04 7.41
N LEU A 650 -17.04 -41.98 6.94
CA LEU A 650 -18.21 -41.42 7.61
C LEU A 650 -19.31 -41.02 6.60
N PRO A 651 -20.61 -41.06 6.99
CA PRO A 651 -21.73 -41.02 6.05
C PRO A 651 -22.34 -39.62 5.87
N SER A 652 -23.39 -39.58 5.05
CA SER A 652 -24.14 -38.39 4.64
C SER A 652 -25.21 -37.89 5.63
N GLU A 653 -25.59 -36.62 5.44
CA GLU A 653 -26.88 -35.97 5.75
C GLU A 653 -27.07 -35.13 7.04
N SER A 654 -27.85 -34.05 6.82
CA SER A 654 -28.70 -33.28 7.74
C SER A 654 -28.14 -32.60 9.01
N TRP A 655 -27.87 -31.29 8.90
CA TRP A 655 -27.96 -30.32 10.02
C TRP A 655 -28.65 -28.99 9.61
N PHE A 656 -29.55 -29.03 8.62
CA PHE A 656 -30.21 -27.85 8.02
C PHE A 656 -31.26 -27.17 8.93
N GLU A 657 -31.48 -27.66 10.17
CA GLU A 657 -32.63 -27.27 10.99
C GLU A 657 -32.30 -26.47 12.27
N LEU A 658 -31.02 -26.28 12.63
CA LEU A 658 -30.66 -25.72 13.95
C LEU A 658 -30.40 -24.19 13.96
N LEU A 659 -29.86 -23.60 12.89
CA LEU A 659 -29.41 -22.19 12.90
C LEU A 659 -30.47 -21.15 12.46
N VAL A 660 -31.71 -21.58 12.22
CA VAL A 660 -32.85 -20.70 11.89
C VAL A 660 -33.45 -20.01 13.13
N ARG A 661 -32.97 -20.29 14.36
CA ARG A 661 -33.68 -19.94 15.61
C ARG A 661 -32.96 -19.06 16.66
N VAL A 662 -31.72 -18.60 16.44
CA VAL A 662 -30.95 -17.87 17.50
C VAL A 662 -30.57 -16.43 17.13
N GLY A 663 -30.42 -16.09 15.85
CA GLY A 663 -29.89 -14.77 15.43
C GLY A 663 -30.79 -13.54 15.62
N LEU A 664 -31.96 -13.67 16.26
CA LEU A 664 -33.05 -12.67 16.20
C LEU A 664 -33.25 -11.83 17.48
N TYR A 665 -32.29 -11.81 18.42
CA TYR A 665 -32.52 -11.25 19.76
C TYR A 665 -31.47 -10.26 20.33
N ILE A 666 -30.38 -9.94 19.62
CA ILE A 666 -29.33 -9.02 20.13
C ILE A 666 -29.04 -7.87 19.17
N SER A 667 -30.08 -7.06 18.89
CA SER A 667 -29.94 -5.74 18.25
C SER A 667 -30.70 -4.61 18.97
N ALA A 668 -31.46 -4.92 20.02
CA ALA A 668 -32.34 -3.98 20.71
C ALA A 668 -31.71 -3.31 21.96
N ALA A 669 -30.48 -3.68 22.34
CA ALA A 669 -29.93 -3.36 23.65
C ALA A 669 -28.98 -2.13 23.71
N PHE A 670 -28.31 -1.76 22.61
CA PHE A 670 -27.18 -0.83 22.68
C PHE A 670 -27.49 0.64 22.30
N GLN A 671 -28.67 0.93 21.74
CA GLN A 671 -29.08 2.31 21.41
C GLN A 671 -29.42 3.18 22.64
N LEU A 672 -29.38 2.63 23.86
CA LEU A 672 -29.75 3.34 25.09
C LEU A 672 -28.57 3.99 25.84
N VAL A 673 -27.31 3.74 25.44
CA VAL A 673 -26.12 4.20 26.20
C VAL A 673 -25.53 5.50 25.65
N CYS A 674 -25.37 5.63 24.34
CA CYS A 674 -24.60 6.74 23.74
C CYS A 674 -25.29 8.12 23.80
N LEU A 675 -26.57 8.20 24.20
CA LEU A 675 -27.27 9.47 24.42
C LEU A 675 -26.77 10.23 25.68
N ALA A 676 -26.01 9.58 26.56
CA ALA A 676 -25.60 10.15 27.86
C ALA A 676 -24.30 10.99 27.82
N VAL A 677 -23.43 10.84 26.82
CA VAL A 677 -22.09 11.48 26.78
C VAL A 677 -22.10 12.85 26.08
N LEU A 678 -23.28 13.33 25.70
CA LEU A 678 -23.52 14.59 24.95
C LEU A 678 -23.28 15.88 25.78
N PHE A 679 -22.41 15.86 26.79
CA PHE A 679 -22.36 16.89 27.83
C PHE A 679 -20.98 17.42 28.27
N TYR A 680 -19.84 16.89 27.79
CA TYR A 680 -18.54 17.29 28.34
C TYR A 680 -17.33 17.30 27.38
N SER A 681 -17.21 18.35 26.56
CA SER A 681 -15.92 19.01 26.30
C SER A 681 -16.13 20.42 25.71
N HIS A 682 -15.40 21.42 26.23
CA HIS A 682 -15.53 22.82 25.82
C HIS A 682 -14.21 23.57 26.09
N CYS A 683 -13.59 24.16 25.05
CA CYS A 683 -12.36 24.99 25.10
C CYS A 683 -11.04 24.25 25.48
N ARG A 684 -9.81 24.67 25.13
CA ARG A 684 -9.30 25.73 24.21
C ARG A 684 -7.79 25.52 23.84
N SER A 685 -7.30 26.28 22.85
CA SER A 685 -5.89 26.46 22.39
C SER A 685 -5.22 27.70 23.09
N PRO A 686 -4.18 28.46 22.60
CA PRO A 686 -3.22 28.37 21.44
C PRO A 686 -1.74 28.83 21.74
N ALA A 687 -0.88 29.05 20.70
CA ALA A 687 -0.03 30.28 20.46
C ALA A 687 1.40 30.21 19.77
N SER A 688 1.50 29.94 18.44
CA SER A 688 2.02 30.83 17.33
C SER A 688 3.46 31.48 17.17
N SER A 689 4.06 31.30 15.95
CA SER A 689 4.84 32.28 15.07
C SER A 689 6.39 32.54 15.24
N ASN A 690 7.21 33.22 14.37
CA ASN A 690 7.01 34.02 13.10
C ASN A 690 8.30 34.40 12.23
N TYR A 691 8.11 34.69 10.91
CA TYR A 691 8.71 35.68 9.93
C TYR A 691 10.17 35.77 9.30
N VAL A 692 10.18 36.13 7.98
CA VAL A 692 11.10 37.00 7.13
C VAL A 692 12.44 36.46 6.56
N SER A 693 12.97 36.86 5.37
CA SER A 693 12.50 37.14 3.96
C SER A 693 13.73 37.50 3.04
N TRP A 694 13.56 37.66 1.70
CA TRP A 694 14.07 38.77 0.81
C TRP A 694 14.11 38.41 -0.70
N PHE A 695 14.09 39.42 -1.60
CA PHE A 695 13.92 39.26 -3.06
C PHE A 695 14.57 40.44 -3.85
N SER A 696 14.92 40.24 -5.15
CA SER A 696 14.90 41.22 -6.29
C SER A 696 16.21 41.67 -7.00
N VAL A 697 16.00 42.25 -8.21
CA VAL A 697 16.84 43.09 -9.12
C VAL A 697 18.06 42.42 -9.82
N LEU A 698 18.41 42.67 -11.10
CA LEU A 698 18.19 43.84 -12.00
C LEU A 698 18.01 43.49 -13.52
N PHE A 699 18.08 44.49 -14.41
CA PHE A 699 17.66 44.52 -15.83
C PHE A 699 18.80 45.03 -16.78
N LEU A 700 18.61 45.06 -18.13
CA LEU A 700 19.40 45.69 -19.25
C LEU A 700 20.01 44.70 -20.30
N PHE A 701 20.29 45.02 -21.58
CA PHE A 701 19.64 45.90 -22.60
C PHE A 701 20.30 45.76 -24.01
N GLN A 702 19.54 45.85 -25.11
CA GLN A 702 20.00 46.18 -26.50
C GLN A 702 21.03 45.21 -27.18
N THR A 703 21.40 45.18 -28.49
CA THR A 703 20.99 45.75 -29.82
C THR A 703 21.51 44.76 -30.91
N VAL A 704 21.32 44.81 -32.26
CA VAL A 704 20.67 45.75 -33.21
C VAL A 704 19.59 44.98 -34.05
N VAL A 705 19.44 44.85 -35.39
CA VAL A 705 20.11 45.30 -36.64
C VAL A 705 19.15 46.12 -37.54
N HIS A 706 18.82 45.67 -38.77
CA HIS A 706 18.13 46.42 -39.85
C HIS A 706 17.24 45.44 -40.69
N PHE A 707 16.29 45.85 -41.55
CA PHE A 707 16.19 47.07 -42.38
C PHE A 707 14.72 47.58 -42.60
N ARG A 708 14.49 48.89 -42.39
CA ARG A 708 13.56 49.92 -43.00
C ARG A 708 12.35 49.53 -43.93
N PRO A 709 11.38 50.47 -44.24
CA PRO A 709 10.66 51.47 -43.40
C PRO A 709 9.19 51.84 -43.83
N HIS A 710 8.48 52.66 -43.02
CA HIS A 710 7.35 53.59 -43.38
C HIS A 710 5.97 53.00 -43.83
N ARG A 711 4.80 53.66 -43.65
CA ARG A 711 4.35 54.97 -43.05
C ARG A 711 2.90 54.77 -42.49
N LEU A 712 2.53 55.19 -41.27
CA LEU A 712 1.89 56.48 -40.85
C LEU A 712 0.59 56.87 -41.61
N GLN A 713 -0.46 57.46 -41.02
CA GLN A 713 -0.76 58.05 -39.68
C GLN A 713 -2.31 57.94 -39.43
N ALA A 714 -3.02 58.32 -38.34
CA ALA A 714 -2.84 59.10 -37.09
C ALA A 714 -3.76 58.51 -35.97
N ILE A 715 -3.70 58.75 -34.65
CA ILE A 715 -3.20 59.81 -33.73
C ILE A 715 -4.25 60.92 -33.41
N VAL A 716 -4.27 61.39 -32.13
CA VAL A 716 -5.28 62.23 -31.39
C VAL A 716 -6.38 61.39 -30.70
N GLN A 717 -6.83 61.56 -29.43
CA GLN A 717 -6.34 62.20 -28.17
C GLN A 717 -7.02 61.42 -26.98
N GLN A 718 -6.44 61.16 -25.80
CA GLN A 718 -6.21 61.98 -24.58
C GLN A 718 -7.45 62.54 -23.83
N PRO A 719 -7.43 62.68 -22.48
CA PRO A 719 -6.32 62.44 -21.52
C PRO A 719 -6.63 61.40 -20.41
N ARG A 720 -5.70 61.22 -19.46
CA ARG A 720 -5.83 60.42 -18.22
C ARG A 720 -6.14 61.31 -17.02
N GLU A 721 -6.80 60.78 -16.00
CA GLU A 721 -6.59 61.17 -14.59
C GLU A 721 -6.03 59.97 -13.79
N LEU A 722 -5.27 60.25 -12.74
CA LEU A 722 -4.79 59.24 -11.79
C LEU A 722 -5.69 59.22 -10.55
N ARG A 723 -6.00 58.02 -10.04
CA ARG A 723 -6.37 57.86 -8.62
C ARG A 723 -5.26 57.17 -7.84
N THR A 724 -4.95 57.76 -6.70
CA THR A 724 -3.92 57.34 -5.74
C THR A 724 -4.23 55.98 -5.13
N ARG A 725 -3.28 55.05 -5.12
CA ARG A 725 -3.33 53.89 -4.21
C ARG A 725 -3.19 54.40 -2.78
N LYS A 726 -4.18 54.15 -1.92
CA LYS A 726 -3.98 54.19 -0.46
C LYS A 726 -3.09 53.02 -0.05
N CYS A 727 -2.32 53.20 1.01
CA CYS A 727 -1.64 52.09 1.68
C CYS A 727 -2.49 51.64 2.87
N SER A 728 -3.33 50.63 2.66
CA SER A 728 -4.14 49.95 3.68
C SER A 728 -3.43 48.65 4.08
N THR A 729 -2.65 48.68 5.16
CA THR A 729 -1.87 47.51 5.63
C THR A 729 -2.72 46.48 6.40
N THR A 730 -3.85 46.04 5.84
CA THR A 730 -4.62 44.83 6.23
C THR A 730 -5.66 44.45 5.15
N GLU A 731 -5.31 44.48 3.87
CA GLU A 731 -6.16 43.95 2.79
C GLU A 731 -5.42 42.82 2.05
N VAL A 732 -6.08 41.68 1.89
CA VAL A 732 -5.53 40.49 1.22
C VAL A 732 -5.65 40.68 -0.29
N TYR A 733 -4.59 40.40 -1.06
CA TYR A 733 -4.68 40.46 -2.52
C TYR A 733 -5.59 39.34 -3.04
N ARG A 734 -6.49 39.71 -3.94
CA ARG A 734 -7.49 38.85 -4.54
C ARG A 734 -7.70 39.32 -5.97
N ALA A 735 -7.36 38.48 -6.94
CA ALA A 735 -7.66 38.75 -8.34
C ALA A 735 -9.18 38.85 -8.56
N ASP A 736 -9.60 39.74 -9.47
CA ASP A 736 -11.02 39.91 -9.82
C ASP A 736 -11.54 38.66 -10.55
N LEU A 737 -12.68 38.13 -10.11
CA LEU A 737 -13.35 36.99 -10.74
C LEU A 737 -14.60 37.43 -11.53
N PRO A 738 -14.98 36.70 -12.60
CA PRO A 738 -16.17 36.99 -13.41
C PRO A 738 -17.48 36.54 -12.69
N TYR A 739 -17.73 37.08 -11.50
CA TYR A 739 -18.88 36.75 -10.65
C TYR A 739 -20.23 36.87 -11.37
N ASP A 740 -20.43 37.95 -12.12
CA ASP A 740 -21.68 38.18 -12.86
C ASP A 740 -21.90 37.15 -13.98
N GLU A 741 -20.84 36.78 -14.71
CA GLU A 741 -20.92 35.78 -15.78
C GLU A 741 -21.25 34.39 -15.21
N ILE A 742 -20.60 34.02 -14.10
CA ILE A 742 -20.89 32.77 -13.38
C ILE A 742 -22.32 32.79 -12.80
N HIS A 743 -22.78 33.92 -12.27
CA HIS A 743 -24.14 34.04 -11.76
C HIS A 743 -25.20 34.02 -12.88
N ASN A 744 -24.83 34.39 -14.11
CA ASN A 744 -25.68 34.22 -15.28
C ASN A 744 -25.67 32.77 -15.79
N LEU A 745 -24.49 32.13 -15.91
CA LEU A 745 -24.37 30.71 -16.28
C LEU A 745 -25.14 29.78 -15.32
N SER A 746 -25.08 30.04 -14.01
CA SER A 746 -25.85 29.29 -13.01
C SER A 746 -27.36 29.53 -13.07
N LYS A 747 -27.84 30.59 -13.74
CA LYS A 747 -29.29 30.84 -14.00
C LYS A 747 -29.78 30.13 -15.27
N ILE A 748 -28.95 30.00 -16.31
CA ILE A 748 -29.30 29.41 -17.61
C ILE A 748 -29.89 27.99 -17.49
N THR A 749 -30.85 27.69 -18.36
CA THR A 749 -31.29 26.34 -18.75
C THR A 749 -30.60 25.95 -20.04
N PHE A 750 -30.00 24.76 -20.07
CA PHE A 750 -29.30 24.24 -21.23
C PHE A 750 -30.30 23.67 -22.24
N ASP A 751 -30.26 24.17 -23.47
CA ASP A 751 -31.03 23.66 -24.60
C ASP A 751 -30.10 22.86 -25.53
N LEU A 752 -30.37 21.56 -25.64
CA LEU A 752 -29.62 20.65 -26.50
C LEU A 752 -30.39 20.41 -27.80
N SER A 753 -29.91 21.00 -28.89
CA SER A 753 -30.56 20.94 -30.19
C SER A 753 -30.24 19.64 -30.92
N ILE A 754 -31.19 18.70 -30.90
CA ILE A 754 -31.07 17.41 -31.56
C ILE A 754 -31.71 17.48 -32.95
N PHE A 755 -30.89 17.41 -33.99
CA PHE A 755 -31.33 17.47 -35.39
C PHE A 755 -31.66 16.06 -35.92
N VAL A 756 -32.85 15.90 -36.51
CA VAL A 756 -33.34 14.62 -37.05
C VAL A 756 -33.73 14.81 -38.52
N ASP A 757 -32.98 14.17 -39.42
CA ASP A 757 -33.19 14.21 -40.86
C ASP A 757 -34.05 13.01 -41.31
N LEU A 758 -35.31 13.27 -41.66
CA LEU A 758 -36.26 12.31 -42.23
C LEU A 758 -36.03 12.22 -43.75
N VAL A 759 -35.46 11.12 -44.22
CA VAL A 759 -34.95 10.97 -45.58
C VAL A 759 -35.80 9.96 -46.36
N TRP A 760 -36.40 10.36 -47.48
CA TRP A 760 -37.17 9.45 -48.34
C TRP A 760 -36.37 8.98 -49.57
N VAL A 761 -36.43 7.68 -49.86
CA VAL A 761 -35.91 7.11 -51.10
C VAL A 761 -36.92 7.29 -52.25
N ASP A 762 -38.11 6.72 -52.09
CA ASP A 762 -39.17 6.75 -53.11
C ASP A 762 -40.06 7.99 -53.01
N LEU A 763 -40.41 8.58 -54.15
CA LEU A 763 -41.30 9.76 -54.24
C LEU A 763 -42.72 9.51 -53.71
N SER A 764 -43.18 8.25 -53.72
CA SER A 764 -44.48 7.83 -53.19
C SER A 764 -44.61 8.02 -51.68
N ALA A 765 -43.50 7.96 -50.93
CA ALA A 765 -43.51 8.09 -49.47
C ALA A 765 -43.53 9.56 -48.98
N LYS A 766 -43.24 10.53 -49.85
CA LYS A 766 -43.02 11.95 -49.47
C LYS A 766 -44.20 12.54 -48.68
N SER A 767 -45.44 12.33 -49.13
CA SER A 767 -46.64 12.93 -48.51
C SER A 767 -46.97 12.35 -47.13
N SER A 768 -46.62 11.10 -46.86
CA SER A 768 -46.70 10.50 -45.52
C SER A 768 -45.56 10.99 -44.62
N ILE A 769 -44.34 11.13 -45.15
CA ILE A 769 -43.17 11.54 -44.36
C ILE A 769 -43.27 13.01 -43.93
N GLU A 770 -43.78 13.92 -44.77
CA GLU A 770 -44.05 15.31 -44.36
C GLU A 770 -45.19 15.40 -43.31
N ARG A 771 -46.16 14.48 -43.33
CA ARG A 771 -47.19 14.38 -42.26
C ARG A 771 -46.64 13.82 -40.96
N ILE A 772 -45.79 12.79 -41.02
CA ILE A 772 -45.06 12.25 -39.86
C ILE A 772 -44.14 13.33 -39.28
N ARG A 773 -43.46 14.12 -40.13
CA ARG A 773 -42.68 15.29 -39.74
C ARG A 773 -43.52 16.31 -38.97
N ALA A 774 -44.67 16.72 -39.51
CA ALA A 774 -45.55 17.69 -38.86
C ALA A 774 -46.04 17.18 -37.50
N ARG A 775 -46.44 15.90 -37.39
CA ARG A 775 -46.81 15.29 -36.10
C ARG A 775 -45.63 15.20 -35.13
N LEU A 776 -44.41 14.99 -35.59
CA LEU A 776 -43.20 15.02 -34.74
C LEU A 776 -42.90 16.45 -34.24
N GLU A 777 -43.09 17.48 -35.08
CA GLU A 777 -42.94 18.89 -34.68
C GLU A 777 -44.08 19.36 -33.75
N GLU A 778 -45.28 18.79 -33.86
CA GLU A 778 -46.43 19.10 -32.99
C GLU A 778 -46.39 18.35 -31.65
N GLU A 779 -46.26 17.02 -31.67
CA GLU A 779 -46.33 16.15 -30.49
C GLU A 779 -45.00 15.96 -29.76
N TYR A 780 -43.85 16.13 -30.44
CA TYR A 780 -42.52 15.72 -29.95
C TYR A 780 -41.39 16.74 -30.18
N ASN A 781 -41.69 18.04 -30.36
CA ASN A 781 -40.66 19.08 -30.55
C ASN A 781 -39.64 19.22 -29.41
N SER A 782 -39.97 18.79 -28.19
CA SER A 782 -39.09 18.98 -27.03
C SER A 782 -39.35 17.96 -25.93
N THR A 783 -38.39 17.81 -25.02
CA THR A 783 -38.58 17.11 -23.75
C THR A 783 -37.74 17.73 -22.66
N ARG A 784 -38.42 18.17 -21.59
CA ARG A 784 -37.79 18.67 -20.38
C ARG A 784 -37.25 17.49 -19.56
N ILE A 785 -35.93 17.44 -19.41
CA ILE A 785 -35.24 16.41 -18.62
C ILE A 785 -35.19 16.84 -17.14
N SER A 786 -35.01 18.14 -16.87
CA SER A 786 -35.05 18.72 -15.53
C SER A 786 -35.38 20.22 -15.57
N ASP A 787 -35.35 20.89 -14.41
CA ASP A 787 -35.38 22.36 -14.38
C ASP A 787 -34.15 23.04 -14.99
N LYS A 788 -33.10 22.27 -15.35
CA LYS A 788 -31.85 22.77 -15.94
C LYS A 788 -31.53 22.26 -17.35
N LEU A 789 -32.15 21.17 -17.82
CA LEU A 789 -31.89 20.59 -19.14
C LEU A 789 -33.19 20.40 -19.95
N LEU A 790 -33.20 20.99 -21.14
CA LEU A 790 -34.20 20.81 -22.18
C LEU A 790 -33.55 20.14 -23.40
N LEU A 791 -34.21 19.11 -23.94
CA LEU A 791 -33.90 18.58 -25.28
C LEU A 791 -34.87 19.21 -26.27
N THR A 792 -34.37 19.76 -27.38
CA THR A 792 -35.19 20.33 -28.45
C THR A 792 -34.93 19.59 -29.75
N TYR A 793 -35.97 18.92 -30.25
CA TYR A 793 -35.92 18.09 -31.45
C TYR A 793 -36.28 18.90 -32.70
N LYS A 794 -35.32 19.01 -33.63
CA LYS A 794 -35.41 19.81 -34.86
C LYS A 794 -35.50 18.87 -36.06
N TYR A 795 -36.72 18.61 -36.52
CA TYR A 795 -37.01 17.71 -37.62
C TYR A 795 -36.88 18.40 -39.00
N ASN A 796 -36.32 17.67 -39.96
CA ASN A 796 -36.14 18.14 -41.33
C ASN A 796 -36.43 17.01 -42.31
N ALA A 797 -37.31 17.20 -43.29
CA ALA A 797 -37.60 16.18 -44.30
C ALA A 797 -36.91 16.50 -45.63
N ARG A 798 -36.28 15.49 -46.25
CA ARG A 798 -35.62 15.63 -47.56
C ARG A 798 -35.64 14.33 -48.37
N LYS A 799 -35.42 14.44 -49.69
CA LYS A 799 -35.07 13.27 -50.51
C LYS A 799 -33.64 12.82 -50.16
N ILE A 800 -33.35 11.53 -50.30
CA ILE A 800 -31.98 11.01 -50.36
C ILE A 800 -31.24 11.58 -51.58
N ASP A 801 -29.96 11.91 -51.40
CA ASP A 801 -29.09 12.34 -52.49
C ASP A 801 -28.55 11.14 -53.25
N ASN A 802 -28.17 11.30 -54.53
CA ASN A 802 -27.68 10.19 -55.35
C ASN A 802 -26.39 9.58 -54.75
N ASP A 803 -25.44 10.42 -54.33
CA ASP A 803 -24.21 10.02 -53.63
C ASP A 803 -24.45 9.27 -52.31
N GLU A 804 -25.62 9.43 -51.68
CA GLU A 804 -26.02 8.68 -50.49
C GLU A 804 -26.72 7.37 -50.87
N LEU A 805 -27.59 7.42 -51.88
CA LEU A 805 -28.25 6.24 -52.44
C LEU A 805 -27.21 5.20 -52.89
N ASP A 806 -26.18 5.62 -53.63
CA ASP A 806 -25.14 4.73 -54.14
C ASP A 806 -24.26 4.17 -53.01
N LYS A 807 -23.95 4.98 -51.98
CA LYS A 807 -23.20 4.52 -50.78
C LYS A 807 -23.98 3.47 -49.96
N PHE A 808 -25.31 3.58 -49.87
CA PHE A 808 -26.12 2.62 -49.11
C PHE A 808 -26.58 1.41 -49.95
N PHE A 809 -26.75 1.54 -51.28
CA PHE A 809 -27.45 0.54 -52.10
C PHE A 809 -26.81 0.22 -53.46
N GLY A 810 -25.74 0.91 -53.87
CA GLY A 810 -25.26 0.94 -55.27
C GLY A 810 -24.85 -0.41 -55.88
N ASP A 811 -24.22 -1.30 -55.10
CA ASP A 811 -23.73 -2.60 -55.60
C ASP A 811 -24.80 -3.70 -55.66
N GLY A 812 -26.01 -3.45 -55.15
CA GLY A 812 -27.04 -4.47 -54.92
C GLY A 812 -26.72 -5.53 -53.85
N ASN A 813 -25.47 -5.60 -53.39
CA ASN A 813 -25.01 -6.47 -52.32
C ASN A 813 -25.28 -5.86 -50.93
N SER A 814 -25.87 -6.65 -50.03
CA SER A 814 -26.23 -6.21 -48.68
C SER A 814 -25.04 -6.02 -47.73
N SER A 815 -23.81 -6.31 -48.16
CA SER A 815 -22.57 -6.15 -47.38
C SER A 815 -22.36 -4.72 -46.88
N ASN A 816 -22.61 -3.72 -47.73
CA ASN A 816 -22.26 -2.33 -47.44
C ASN A 816 -23.13 -1.79 -46.30
N LEU A 817 -24.41 -2.18 -46.25
CA LEU A 817 -25.39 -1.96 -45.16
C LEU A 817 -25.05 -2.66 -43.83
N PHE A 818 -23.95 -3.40 -43.76
CA PHE A 818 -23.43 -3.95 -42.51
C PHE A 818 -21.93 -3.70 -42.28
N SER A 819 -21.24 -3.03 -43.21
CA SER A 819 -19.82 -2.71 -43.07
C SER A 819 -19.59 -1.54 -42.11
N VAL A 820 -18.52 -1.64 -41.31
CA VAL A 820 -18.18 -0.70 -40.21
C VAL A 820 -16.87 0.05 -40.48
N GLU A 821 -16.11 -0.37 -41.50
CA GLU A 821 -14.72 0.00 -41.76
C GLU A 821 -14.56 1.16 -42.75
N SER A 822 -15.62 1.53 -43.48
CA SER A 822 -15.65 2.63 -44.45
C SER A 822 -15.67 4.01 -43.78
N ALA A 823 -14.64 4.30 -42.98
CA ALA A 823 -14.54 5.50 -42.17
C ALA A 823 -14.20 6.74 -43.03
N SER A 824 -15.10 7.72 -43.05
CA SER A 824 -14.78 9.10 -43.45
C SER A 824 -15.50 10.10 -42.55
N ALA A 825 -14.73 11.02 -41.97
CA ALA A 825 -15.16 12.29 -41.39
C ALA A 825 -16.21 12.24 -40.25
N ASP A 826 -17.49 12.03 -40.56
CA ASP A 826 -18.58 12.66 -39.82
C ASP A 826 -19.30 11.74 -38.82
N LEU A 827 -18.56 11.15 -37.88
CA LEU A 827 -19.03 10.19 -36.87
C LEU A 827 -20.03 10.74 -35.83
N LEU A 828 -20.22 12.07 -35.78
CA LEU A 828 -21.17 12.78 -34.93
C LEU A 828 -21.93 13.79 -35.81
N GLY A 829 -23.22 14.05 -35.54
CA GLY A 829 -24.03 14.96 -36.35
C GLY A 829 -25.54 14.80 -36.15
N SER A 830 -26.35 15.04 -37.19
CA SER A 830 -27.79 14.77 -37.15
C SER A 830 -28.09 13.28 -37.25
N VAL A 831 -29.17 12.84 -36.59
CA VAL A 831 -29.69 11.47 -36.71
C VAL A 831 -30.47 11.36 -38.01
N ARG A 832 -30.16 10.35 -38.83
CA ARG A 832 -30.86 10.09 -40.09
C ARG A 832 -31.95 9.03 -39.90
N VAL A 833 -33.11 9.25 -40.49
CA VAL A 833 -34.23 8.31 -40.52
C VAL A 833 -34.59 8.03 -41.98
N ILE A 834 -34.06 6.96 -42.56
CA ILE A 834 -34.19 6.62 -43.98
C ILE A 834 -35.40 5.70 -44.19
N PHE A 835 -36.39 6.20 -44.91
CA PHE A 835 -37.61 5.48 -45.25
C PHE A 835 -37.39 4.63 -46.52
N VAL A 836 -37.50 3.31 -46.37
CA VAL A 836 -37.17 2.31 -47.39
C VAL A 836 -38.38 1.50 -47.84
N SER A 837 -38.39 1.12 -49.12
CA SER A 837 -39.42 0.24 -49.69
C SER A 837 -39.29 -1.21 -49.21
N ASP A 838 -40.38 -1.97 -49.33
CA ASP A 838 -40.49 -3.30 -48.75
C ASP A 838 -39.41 -4.29 -49.25
N LYS A 839 -39.03 -4.20 -50.52
CA LYS A 839 -37.94 -5.00 -51.12
C LYS A 839 -36.58 -4.76 -50.46
N ILE A 840 -36.36 -3.55 -49.94
CA ILE A 840 -35.14 -3.19 -49.20
C ILE A 840 -35.29 -3.61 -47.73
N ALA A 841 -36.49 -3.42 -47.14
CA ALA A 841 -36.77 -3.83 -45.77
C ALA A 841 -36.58 -5.35 -45.54
N GLN A 842 -36.95 -6.18 -46.52
CA GLN A 842 -36.73 -7.64 -46.49
C GLN A 842 -35.25 -8.04 -46.30
N LEU A 843 -34.29 -7.19 -46.71
CA LEU A 843 -32.85 -7.43 -46.46
C LEU A 843 -32.48 -7.39 -44.97
N PHE A 844 -33.34 -6.79 -44.13
CA PHE A 844 -33.18 -6.75 -42.67
C PHE A 844 -33.96 -7.86 -41.95
N GLY A 845 -34.80 -8.63 -42.66
CA GLY A 845 -35.59 -9.77 -42.16
C GLY A 845 -37.09 -9.47 -42.05
N ASP A 846 -37.94 -10.46 -42.33
CA ASP A 846 -39.37 -10.28 -42.62
C ASP A 846 -40.22 -9.61 -41.51
N GLN A 847 -39.82 -9.77 -40.25
CA GLN A 847 -40.50 -9.19 -39.07
C GLN A 847 -39.84 -7.89 -38.55
N VAL A 848 -38.87 -7.34 -39.28
CA VAL A 848 -38.16 -6.12 -38.87
C VAL A 848 -38.80 -4.89 -39.50
N ASP A 849 -39.27 -3.99 -38.64
CA ASP A 849 -39.89 -2.72 -39.03
C ASP A 849 -38.88 -1.57 -39.03
N LEU A 850 -38.01 -1.57 -38.02
CA LEU A 850 -36.95 -0.59 -37.79
C LEU A 850 -35.59 -1.29 -37.70
N PHE A 851 -34.60 -0.81 -38.44
CA PHE A 851 -33.23 -1.34 -38.41
C PHE A 851 -32.22 -0.22 -38.14
N LEU A 852 -31.37 -0.37 -37.13
CA LEU A 852 -30.35 0.63 -36.80
C LEU A 852 -29.01 0.26 -37.42
N GLY A 853 -28.58 1.06 -38.40
CA GLY A 853 -27.34 0.88 -39.16
C GLY A 853 -26.08 1.20 -38.36
N CYS A 854 -24.94 0.72 -38.85
CA CYS A 854 -23.62 0.91 -38.22
C CYS A 854 -22.65 1.75 -39.08
N HIS A 855 -23.20 2.51 -40.02
CA HIS A 855 -22.48 3.36 -40.97
C HIS A 855 -22.01 4.67 -40.33
N GLN A 856 -21.31 5.47 -41.15
CA GLN A 856 -20.65 6.73 -40.81
C GLN A 856 -21.44 7.66 -39.88
N GLN A 857 -22.77 7.72 -39.99
CA GLN A 857 -23.66 8.46 -39.07
C GLN A 857 -24.75 7.58 -38.46
N ALA A 858 -25.28 8.00 -37.31
CA ALA A 858 -26.43 7.39 -36.65
C ALA A 858 -27.64 7.36 -37.60
N THR A 859 -27.91 6.18 -38.15
CA THR A 859 -28.88 5.99 -39.25
C THR A 859 -29.87 4.90 -38.89
N LEU A 860 -31.15 5.26 -38.86
CA LEU A 860 -32.29 4.39 -38.61
C LEU A 860 -33.05 4.17 -39.92
N PHE A 861 -33.20 2.92 -40.35
CA PHE A 861 -33.99 2.55 -41.52
C PHE A 861 -35.42 2.16 -41.08
N VAL A 862 -36.44 2.62 -41.82
CA VAL A 862 -37.86 2.45 -41.48
C VAL A 862 -38.65 1.89 -42.67
N ARG A 863 -39.41 0.81 -42.44
CA ARG A 863 -40.26 0.15 -43.44
C ARG A 863 -41.49 1.01 -43.80
N VAL A 864 -41.61 1.42 -45.06
CA VAL A 864 -42.65 2.37 -45.54
C VAL A 864 -44.09 1.82 -45.51
N GLN A 865 -44.31 0.49 -45.48
CA GLN A 865 -45.65 -0.10 -45.54
C GLN A 865 -46.45 -0.06 -44.22
N LEU A 866 -45.84 0.43 -43.13
CA LEU A 866 -46.50 0.54 -41.83
C LEU A 866 -47.50 1.71 -41.78
N ALA A 867 -48.52 1.59 -40.93
CA ALA A 867 -49.44 2.70 -40.67
C ALA A 867 -48.68 3.89 -40.03
N GLU A 868 -49.02 5.12 -40.42
CA GLU A 868 -48.33 6.35 -39.98
C GLU A 868 -48.25 6.49 -38.45
N GLU A 869 -49.28 6.01 -37.75
CA GLU A 869 -49.36 5.99 -36.29
C GLU A 869 -48.47 4.91 -35.63
N GLU A 870 -48.29 3.75 -36.27
CA GLU A 870 -47.31 2.76 -35.83
C GLU A 870 -45.88 3.25 -36.05
N ILE A 871 -45.62 3.87 -37.21
CA ILE A 871 -44.32 4.48 -37.50
C ILE A 871 -43.99 5.52 -36.43
N LEU A 872 -44.90 6.45 -36.15
CA LEU A 872 -44.71 7.51 -35.15
C LEU A 872 -44.38 6.91 -33.77
N LYS A 873 -45.15 5.90 -33.33
CA LYS A 873 -44.94 5.21 -32.05
C LYS A 873 -43.57 4.50 -31.97
N LYS A 874 -43.23 3.70 -32.99
CA LYS A 874 -41.96 2.92 -33.04
C LYS A 874 -40.75 3.84 -33.18
N LEU A 875 -40.85 4.91 -33.98
CA LEU A 875 -39.81 5.91 -34.19
C LEU A 875 -39.54 6.74 -32.93
N THR A 876 -40.58 7.29 -32.30
CA THR A 876 -40.45 8.06 -31.05
C THR A 876 -39.88 7.21 -29.91
N HIS A 877 -40.31 5.94 -29.78
CA HIS A 877 -39.73 5.02 -28.79
C HIS A 877 -38.22 4.78 -29.05
N THR A 878 -37.83 4.51 -30.30
CA THR A 878 -36.44 4.25 -30.66
C THR A 878 -35.54 5.47 -30.45
N LEU A 879 -36.01 6.67 -30.85
CA LEU A 879 -35.28 7.92 -30.65
C LEU A 879 -35.07 8.20 -29.14
N ARG A 880 -36.15 8.27 -28.36
CA ARG A 880 -36.11 8.71 -26.96
C ARG A 880 -35.50 7.66 -26.01
N GLY A 881 -35.81 6.39 -26.25
CA GLY A 881 -35.35 5.27 -25.42
C GLY A 881 -33.95 4.77 -25.76
N VAL A 882 -33.63 4.60 -27.04
CA VAL A 882 -32.38 3.93 -27.48
C VAL A 882 -31.29 4.93 -27.89
N LEU A 883 -31.62 5.92 -28.72
CA LEU A 883 -30.61 6.85 -29.29
C LEU A 883 -30.24 8.00 -28.36
N PHE A 884 -31.20 8.55 -27.62
CA PHE A 884 -30.94 9.66 -26.70
C PHE A 884 -30.95 9.23 -25.22
N ASN A 885 -31.54 8.06 -24.91
CA ASN A 885 -31.68 7.49 -23.58
C ASN A 885 -32.05 8.54 -22.52
N GLU A 886 -33.24 9.13 -22.68
CA GLU A 886 -33.72 10.21 -21.81
C GLU A 886 -33.78 9.80 -20.32
N GLN A 887 -33.97 8.51 -20.03
CA GLN A 887 -33.98 8.00 -18.66
C GLN A 887 -32.60 8.13 -18.00
N ARG A 888 -31.52 7.81 -18.72
CA ARG A 888 -30.14 8.03 -18.24
C ARG A 888 -29.80 9.51 -18.13
N LEU A 889 -30.25 10.35 -19.06
CA LEU A 889 -30.08 11.81 -18.93
C LEU A 889 -30.79 12.38 -17.70
N LYS A 890 -32.01 11.91 -17.39
CA LYS A 890 -32.71 12.25 -16.14
C LYS A 890 -31.93 11.82 -14.90
N TRP A 891 -31.37 10.61 -14.89
CA TRP A 891 -30.57 10.10 -13.77
C TRP A 891 -29.27 10.90 -13.56
N ILE A 892 -28.53 11.23 -14.63
CA ILE A 892 -27.31 12.06 -14.57
C ILE A 892 -27.64 13.41 -13.93
N VAL A 893 -28.69 14.09 -14.38
CA VAL A 893 -29.04 15.43 -13.87
C VAL A 893 -29.59 15.37 -12.44
N ALA A 894 -30.34 14.31 -12.09
CA ALA A 894 -30.79 14.08 -10.71
C ALA A 894 -29.60 13.90 -9.76
N LYS A 895 -28.63 13.05 -10.13
CA LYS A 895 -27.40 12.79 -9.37
C LYS A 895 -26.57 14.06 -9.13
N ALA A 896 -26.49 14.96 -10.12
CA ALA A 896 -25.70 16.19 -10.02
C ALA A 896 -26.26 17.20 -8.99
N PHE A 897 -27.57 17.24 -8.76
CA PHE A 897 -28.22 18.24 -7.91
C PHE A 897 -28.90 17.70 -6.64
N HIS A 898 -29.28 16.41 -6.61
CA HIS A 898 -29.93 15.78 -5.45
C HIS A 898 -29.01 14.77 -4.78
N ARG A 899 -28.54 15.08 -3.56
CA ARG A 899 -27.68 14.20 -2.75
C ARG A 899 -28.37 12.92 -2.21
N SER A 900 -29.62 12.65 -2.59
CA SER A 900 -30.47 11.60 -2.00
C SER A 900 -31.22 10.80 -3.07
N VAL A 901 -30.49 10.27 -4.06
CA VAL A 901 -31.07 9.44 -5.14
C VAL A 901 -31.62 8.10 -4.62
N GLU A 902 -31.18 7.64 -3.43
CA GLU A 902 -31.55 6.35 -2.84
C GLU A 902 -32.98 6.26 -2.26
N GLN A 903 -33.78 7.33 -2.33
CA GLN A 903 -35.11 7.41 -1.71
C GLN A 903 -36.29 7.68 -2.67
N ASP A 904 -36.04 7.89 -3.97
CA ASP A 904 -37.12 8.16 -4.94
C ASP A 904 -37.44 6.92 -5.79
N ASP A 905 -38.35 6.07 -5.30
CA ASP A 905 -38.82 4.86 -6.02
C ASP A 905 -39.40 5.14 -7.43
N ASN A 906 -39.67 6.41 -7.78
CA ASN A 906 -40.13 6.78 -9.13
C ASN A 906 -38.98 6.82 -10.16
N LEU A 907 -37.72 7.01 -9.74
CA LEU A 907 -36.57 6.72 -10.59
C LEU A 907 -36.31 5.21 -10.53
N GLY A 908 -37.01 4.49 -11.42
CA GLY A 908 -37.02 3.02 -11.47
C GLY A 908 -35.62 2.41 -11.36
N LYS A 909 -35.50 1.39 -10.49
CA LYS A 909 -34.24 0.79 -10.04
C LYS A 909 -33.41 0.28 -11.22
N PHE A 910 -32.40 1.06 -11.63
CA PHE A 910 -31.33 0.57 -12.48
C PHE A 910 -30.66 -0.64 -11.80
N PRO A 911 -30.38 -1.73 -12.54
CA PRO A 911 -29.91 -2.96 -11.92
C PRO A 911 -28.56 -2.74 -11.23
N THR A 912 -28.47 -3.13 -9.95
CA THR A 912 -27.33 -2.95 -9.03
C THR A 912 -26.07 -3.74 -9.39
N LEU A 913 -25.96 -4.22 -10.63
CA LEU A 913 -24.82 -4.94 -11.20
C LEU A 913 -24.08 -4.15 -12.29
N THR A 914 -24.67 -3.08 -12.84
CA THR A 914 -24.00 -2.14 -13.75
C THR A 914 -23.59 -0.89 -12.99
N VAL A 915 -22.34 -0.87 -12.53
CA VAL A 915 -21.71 0.34 -11.96
C VAL A 915 -21.33 1.28 -13.10
N VAL A 916 -22.32 2.07 -13.53
CA VAL A 916 -22.15 3.14 -14.51
C VAL A 916 -21.39 4.30 -13.85
N ASN A 917 -20.07 4.27 -13.99
CA ASN A 917 -19.24 5.40 -13.61
C ASN A 917 -19.55 6.63 -14.50
N PRO A 918 -19.50 7.86 -13.96
CA PRO A 918 -19.67 9.07 -14.76
C PRO A 918 -18.55 9.18 -15.81
N LEU A 919 -18.86 9.79 -16.95
CA LEU A 919 -17.95 9.86 -18.10
C LEU A 919 -16.96 11.02 -17.92
N ARG A 920 -15.75 10.71 -17.47
CA ARG A 920 -14.69 11.68 -17.23
C ARG A 920 -13.95 12.07 -18.52
N ASN A 921 -13.35 13.26 -18.50
CA ASN A 921 -12.75 13.92 -19.66
C ASN A 921 -11.51 13.17 -20.21
N GLU A 922 -10.72 12.59 -19.31
CA GLU A 922 -9.57 11.74 -19.63
C GLU A 922 -9.56 10.50 -18.71
N TYR A 923 -9.07 9.37 -19.21
CA TYR A 923 -8.85 8.13 -18.46
C TYR A 923 -7.44 7.57 -18.73
N ALA A 924 -6.88 6.89 -17.72
CA ALA A 924 -5.73 6.01 -17.90
C ALA A 924 -6.19 4.55 -17.96
N LEU A 925 -5.81 3.83 -19.02
CA LEU A 925 -6.12 2.41 -19.22
C LEU A 925 -4.87 1.58 -18.95
N GLU A 926 -4.94 0.61 -18.03
CA GLU A 926 -3.81 -0.26 -17.68
C GLU A 926 -4.11 -1.72 -18.04
N LEU A 927 -3.43 -2.25 -19.06
CA LEU A 927 -3.59 -3.63 -19.53
C LEU A 927 -2.56 -4.56 -18.88
N PHE A 928 -2.98 -5.35 -17.88
CA PHE A 928 -2.15 -6.34 -17.20
C PHE A 928 -2.34 -7.73 -17.82
N ILE A 929 -1.29 -8.33 -18.35
CA ILE A 929 -1.33 -9.68 -18.93
C ILE A 929 -0.64 -10.65 -17.97
N VAL A 930 -1.39 -11.55 -17.36
CA VAL A 930 -0.87 -12.52 -16.37
C VAL A 930 -0.59 -13.85 -17.04
N GLU A 931 0.66 -14.32 -16.99
CA GLU A 931 1.06 -15.68 -17.41
C GLU A 931 1.59 -16.48 -16.20
N PRO A 932 0.75 -17.30 -15.54
CA PRO A 932 1.13 -18.06 -14.34
C PRO A 932 2.23 -19.10 -14.60
N THR A 933 2.24 -19.69 -15.79
CA THR A 933 3.21 -20.67 -16.24
C THR A 933 3.87 -20.20 -17.53
N PRO A 934 4.94 -19.39 -17.47
CA PRO A 934 5.63 -18.88 -18.66
C PRO A 934 6.09 -20.03 -19.55
N SER A 935 5.60 -20.02 -20.79
CA SER A 935 5.67 -21.16 -21.71
C SER A 935 6.71 -20.92 -22.81
N GLY A 936 7.99 -20.93 -22.44
CA GLY A 936 9.12 -20.81 -23.37
C GLY A 936 10.31 -20.02 -22.82
N PRO A 937 11.40 -19.87 -23.60
CA PRO A 937 12.47 -18.94 -23.27
C PRO A 937 11.98 -17.49 -23.43
N VAL A 938 12.10 -16.68 -22.39
CA VAL A 938 11.55 -15.30 -22.36
C VAL A 938 12.44 -14.32 -23.14
N HIS A 939 12.46 -14.47 -24.47
CA HIS A 939 13.16 -13.60 -25.41
C HIS A 939 12.37 -13.46 -26.72
N GLY A 940 11.95 -12.24 -27.04
CA GLY A 940 11.20 -11.92 -28.25
C GLY A 940 10.54 -10.55 -28.14
N ASP A 941 9.28 -10.54 -27.71
CA ASP A 941 8.31 -9.52 -28.12
C ASP A 941 8.05 -8.39 -27.10
N THR A 942 8.98 -8.07 -26.19
CA THR A 942 8.80 -6.92 -25.27
C THR A 942 8.75 -5.56 -25.95
N ASN A 943 9.19 -5.50 -27.22
CA ASN A 943 9.20 -4.31 -28.06
C ASN A 943 8.30 -4.45 -29.30
N ALA A 944 7.55 -5.55 -29.43
CA ALA A 944 6.50 -5.64 -30.43
C ALA A 944 5.27 -4.90 -29.89
N GLU A 945 4.73 -3.97 -30.66
CA GLU A 945 3.43 -3.38 -30.31
C GLU A 945 2.39 -4.51 -30.25
N LEU A 946 1.57 -4.51 -29.20
CA LEU A 946 0.45 -5.45 -29.07
C LEU A 946 -0.62 -5.07 -30.11
N GLU A 947 -0.48 -5.61 -31.32
CA GLU A 947 -1.42 -5.44 -32.42
C GLU A 947 -2.81 -5.96 -32.03
N MET A 948 -3.62 -5.07 -31.45
CA MET A 948 -5.04 -5.28 -31.17
C MET A 948 -5.86 -4.33 -32.06
N PRO A 949 -5.99 -4.60 -33.38
CA PRO A 949 -6.61 -3.68 -34.33
C PRO A 949 -8.06 -3.33 -33.97
N LEU A 950 -8.83 -4.25 -33.36
CA LEU A 950 -10.20 -3.97 -32.94
C LEU A 950 -10.26 -3.06 -31.71
N LEU A 951 -9.35 -3.25 -30.74
CA LEU A 951 -9.26 -2.39 -29.55
C LEU A 951 -8.74 -1.00 -29.93
N ASN A 952 -7.74 -0.91 -30.81
CA ASN A 952 -7.25 0.36 -31.34
C ASN A 952 -8.33 1.09 -32.14
N THR A 953 -9.19 0.37 -32.88
CA THR A 953 -10.38 0.93 -33.56
C THR A 953 -11.47 1.37 -32.56
N PHE A 954 -11.57 0.73 -31.38
CA PHE A 954 -12.47 1.17 -30.30
C PHE A 954 -11.98 2.48 -29.67
N LEU A 955 -10.72 2.50 -29.20
CA LEU A 955 -10.12 3.65 -28.50
C LEU A 955 -10.01 4.88 -29.41
N SER A 956 -9.63 4.71 -30.67
CA SER A 956 -9.59 5.83 -31.63
C SER A 956 -10.97 6.45 -31.90
N ARG A 957 -12.06 5.67 -31.89
CA ARG A 957 -13.44 6.21 -31.98
C ARG A 957 -13.87 6.87 -30.67
N LEU A 958 -13.52 6.30 -29.52
CA LEU A 958 -13.83 6.84 -28.20
C LEU A 958 -13.12 8.19 -27.94
N SER A 959 -11.94 8.42 -28.55
CA SER A 959 -11.17 9.66 -28.44
C SER A 959 -11.91 10.94 -28.87
N LEU A 960 -13.02 10.80 -29.61
CA LEU A 960 -13.93 11.88 -29.99
C LEU A 960 -14.85 12.35 -28.84
N VAL A 961 -14.85 11.65 -27.70
CA VAL A 961 -15.72 11.92 -26.54
C VAL A 961 -14.95 11.91 -25.21
N THR A 962 -13.95 11.05 -25.05
CA THR A 962 -13.04 11.05 -23.88
C THR A 962 -11.65 10.57 -24.29
N LYS A 963 -10.61 11.21 -23.75
CA LYS A 963 -9.21 10.93 -24.11
C LYS A 963 -8.68 9.78 -23.25
N VAL A 964 -8.29 8.68 -23.89
CA VAL A 964 -7.74 7.50 -23.20
C VAL A 964 -6.24 7.38 -23.49
N SER A 965 -5.41 7.37 -22.45
CA SER A 965 -4.04 6.85 -22.54
C SER A 965 -4.05 5.35 -22.22
N MET A 966 -3.17 4.56 -22.85
CA MET A 966 -3.08 3.12 -22.59
C MET A 966 -1.64 2.71 -22.27
N ASN A 967 -1.46 2.15 -21.08
CA ASN A 967 -0.24 1.48 -20.63
C ASN A 967 -0.48 -0.04 -20.64
N SER A 968 0.58 -0.85 -20.79
CA SER A 968 0.47 -2.31 -20.67
C SER A 968 1.67 -2.92 -19.94
N GLN A 969 1.42 -3.98 -19.17
CA GLN A 969 2.42 -4.70 -18.39
C GLN A 969 2.15 -6.22 -18.45
N VAL A 970 3.22 -7.02 -18.52
CA VAL A 970 3.13 -8.49 -18.41
C VAL A 970 3.62 -8.93 -17.03
N LEU A 971 2.84 -9.79 -16.36
CA LEU A 971 3.07 -10.30 -15.02
C LEU A 971 3.31 -11.83 -15.10
N TYR A 972 4.54 -12.27 -14.87
CA TYR A 972 4.95 -13.67 -15.00
C TYR A 972 5.01 -14.39 -13.66
N GLY A 973 4.60 -15.67 -13.63
CA GLY A 973 4.74 -16.52 -12.45
C GLY A 973 3.80 -16.18 -11.29
N ILE A 974 2.73 -15.43 -11.58
CA ILE A 974 1.68 -15.02 -10.66
C ILE A 974 0.39 -15.74 -11.08
N ASP A 975 -0.33 -16.33 -10.14
CA ASP A 975 -1.54 -17.13 -10.38
C ASP A 975 -2.70 -16.65 -9.49
N PHE A 976 -3.94 -16.98 -9.87
CA PHE A 976 -5.10 -16.59 -9.06
C PHE A 976 -5.08 -17.24 -7.67
N PRO A 977 -5.45 -16.49 -6.61
CA PRO A 977 -5.32 -16.93 -5.21
C PRO A 977 -6.37 -17.99 -4.81
N VAL A 978 -7.50 -18.02 -5.51
CA VAL A 978 -8.59 -18.99 -5.33
C VAL A 978 -8.46 -20.04 -6.42
N LEU A 979 -8.41 -21.33 -6.05
CA LEU A 979 -8.42 -22.42 -7.03
C LEU A 979 -9.80 -22.50 -7.72
N PRO A 980 -9.85 -22.73 -9.04
CA PRO A 980 -11.11 -22.91 -9.74
C PRO A 980 -11.76 -24.24 -9.37
N GLU A 981 -13.08 -24.29 -9.46
CA GLU A 981 -13.83 -25.53 -9.37
C GLU A 981 -13.64 -26.37 -10.63
N ARG A 982 -14.04 -27.63 -10.60
CA ARG A 982 -14.01 -28.53 -11.75
C ARG A 982 -15.39 -29.09 -11.99
N ASP A 983 -15.83 -29.10 -13.25
CA ASP A 983 -17.10 -29.68 -13.66
C ASP A 983 -17.23 -31.13 -13.16
N PRO A 984 -18.43 -31.60 -12.73
CA PRO A 984 -18.63 -32.97 -12.25
C PRO A 984 -18.24 -34.09 -13.23
N ARG A 985 -18.17 -33.81 -14.53
CA ARG A 985 -17.70 -34.73 -15.59
C ARG A 985 -16.19 -34.61 -15.84
N GLY A 986 -15.52 -33.67 -15.18
CA GLY A 986 -14.08 -33.44 -15.23
C GLY A 986 -13.56 -32.72 -16.48
N THR A 987 -14.45 -32.17 -17.32
CA THR A 987 -14.14 -31.69 -18.68
C THR A 987 -13.62 -30.25 -18.75
N TYR A 988 -13.99 -29.40 -17.79
CA TYR A 988 -13.52 -28.01 -17.68
C TYR A 988 -13.41 -27.59 -16.21
N PHE A 989 -12.76 -26.46 -15.99
CA PHE A 989 -12.67 -25.76 -14.72
C PHE A 989 -13.50 -24.49 -14.76
N TYR A 990 -14.02 -24.01 -13.62
CA TYR A 990 -14.80 -22.79 -13.59
C TYR A 990 -14.67 -21.96 -12.31
N TYR A 991 -15.04 -20.67 -12.41
CA TYR A 991 -15.32 -19.79 -11.27
C TYR A 991 -16.77 -19.33 -11.32
N ASP A 992 -17.51 -19.55 -10.23
CA ASP A 992 -18.82 -18.93 -10.02
C ASP A 992 -18.72 -17.42 -9.83
N SER A 993 -19.75 -16.70 -10.29
CA SER A 993 -19.96 -15.27 -10.06
C SER A 993 -19.76 -14.82 -8.60
N SER A 994 -20.09 -15.68 -7.62
CA SER A 994 -19.89 -15.43 -6.19
C SER A 994 -18.42 -15.37 -5.73
N ARG A 995 -17.48 -15.93 -6.50
CA ARG A 995 -16.04 -16.00 -6.15
C ARG A 995 -15.17 -14.97 -6.86
N LEU A 996 -15.67 -14.37 -7.94
CA LEU A 996 -14.93 -13.42 -8.78
C LEU A 996 -14.33 -12.22 -8.01
N PRO A 997 -14.99 -11.62 -6.99
CA PRO A 997 -14.41 -10.51 -6.23
C PRO A 997 -13.10 -10.88 -5.49
N TYR A 998 -12.97 -12.12 -4.99
CA TYR A 998 -11.79 -12.55 -4.24
C TYR A 998 -10.54 -12.77 -5.11
N LEU A 999 -10.68 -12.70 -6.44
CA LEU A 999 -9.57 -12.77 -7.38
C LEU A 999 -8.77 -11.46 -7.42
N ILE A 1000 -9.37 -10.31 -7.04
CA ILE A 1000 -8.82 -8.98 -7.31
C ILE A 1000 -7.81 -8.53 -6.27
N ASN A 1001 -8.18 -8.46 -4.98
CA ASN A 1001 -7.36 -7.84 -3.94
C ASN A 1001 -5.93 -8.43 -3.85
N PRO A 1002 -5.71 -9.76 -4.03
CA PRO A 1002 -4.35 -10.30 -4.06
C PRO A 1002 -3.60 -9.98 -5.36
N MET A 1003 -4.28 -9.89 -6.51
CA MET A 1003 -3.68 -9.49 -7.79
C MET A 1003 -3.24 -8.03 -7.79
N GLU A 1004 -4.02 -7.14 -7.19
CA GLU A 1004 -3.71 -5.72 -7.01
C GLU A 1004 -2.34 -5.52 -6.32
N SER A 1005 -1.98 -6.38 -5.36
CA SER A 1005 -0.68 -6.34 -4.68
C SER A 1005 0.55 -6.60 -5.58
N PHE A 1006 0.35 -7.09 -6.81
CA PHE A 1006 1.39 -7.29 -7.83
C PHE A 1006 1.35 -6.25 -8.95
N MET A 1007 0.32 -5.39 -9.01
CA MET A 1007 0.18 -4.35 -10.02
C MET A 1007 0.96 -3.10 -9.60
N GLY A 1008 1.90 -2.66 -10.43
CA GLY A 1008 2.66 -1.43 -10.17
C GLY A 1008 1.84 -0.21 -10.60
N SER A 1009 1.21 0.49 -9.65
CA SER A 1009 0.38 1.66 -9.97
C SER A 1009 1.19 2.80 -10.58
N TYR A 1010 0.81 3.23 -11.79
CA TYR A 1010 1.33 4.45 -12.39
C TYR A 1010 0.79 5.67 -11.64
N VAL A 1011 1.66 6.61 -11.26
CA VAL A 1011 1.24 7.81 -10.52
C VAL A 1011 0.51 8.77 -11.48
N THR A 1012 -0.81 8.80 -11.38
CA THR A 1012 -1.69 9.66 -12.18
C THR A 1012 -2.79 10.28 -11.32
N THR A 1013 -3.22 11.49 -11.68
CA THR A 1013 -4.42 12.16 -11.14
C THR A 1013 -5.68 11.82 -11.92
N LEU A 1014 -5.56 11.07 -13.03
CA LEU A 1014 -6.67 10.63 -13.86
C LEU A 1014 -7.34 9.36 -13.29
N PRO A 1015 -8.64 9.16 -13.51
CA PRO A 1015 -9.30 7.89 -13.21
C PRO A 1015 -8.66 6.74 -14.01
N VAL A 1016 -8.30 5.66 -13.32
CA VAL A 1016 -7.69 4.47 -13.92
C VAL A 1016 -8.77 3.41 -14.20
N ILE A 1017 -8.59 2.67 -15.29
CA ILE A 1017 -9.37 1.47 -15.63
C ILE A 1017 -8.36 0.33 -15.81
N HIS A 1018 -8.43 -0.69 -14.95
CA HIS A 1018 -7.55 -1.86 -15.06
C HIS A 1018 -8.21 -2.95 -15.93
N LEU A 1019 -7.51 -3.43 -16.95
CA LEU A 1019 -7.90 -4.58 -17.76
C LEU A 1019 -6.93 -5.73 -17.51
N LEU A 1020 -7.36 -6.77 -16.81
CA LEU A 1020 -6.53 -7.95 -16.54
C LEU A 1020 -6.86 -9.09 -17.51
N VAL A 1021 -5.86 -9.55 -18.25
CA VAL A 1021 -5.95 -10.73 -19.12
C VAL A 1021 -5.18 -11.88 -18.47
N TYR A 1022 -5.90 -12.86 -17.95
CA TYR A 1022 -5.32 -14.06 -17.35
C TYR A 1022 -5.19 -15.18 -18.39
N LEU A 1023 -3.95 -15.63 -18.64
CA LEU A 1023 -3.69 -16.75 -19.56
C LEU A 1023 -3.80 -18.09 -18.80
N THR A 1024 -4.79 -18.91 -19.16
CA THR A 1024 -5.10 -20.14 -18.40
C THR A 1024 -3.93 -21.15 -18.45
N PRO A 1025 -3.33 -21.49 -17.29
CA PRO A 1025 -2.22 -22.45 -17.22
C PRO A 1025 -2.71 -23.87 -17.59
N ASP A 1026 -1.81 -24.68 -18.16
CA ASP A 1026 -2.16 -26.00 -18.72
C ASP A 1026 -2.85 -26.96 -17.72
N VAL A 1027 -2.65 -26.74 -16.41
CA VAL A 1027 -3.21 -27.54 -15.31
C VAL A 1027 -4.70 -27.26 -15.07
N HIS A 1028 -5.18 -26.06 -15.40
CA HIS A 1028 -6.56 -25.62 -15.17
C HIS A 1028 -7.33 -25.35 -16.47
N ARG A 1029 -6.84 -25.85 -17.61
CA ARG A 1029 -7.45 -25.61 -18.93
C ARG A 1029 -8.48 -26.68 -19.31
N PRO A 1030 -9.62 -26.31 -19.96
CA PRO A 1030 -10.13 -24.95 -20.14
C PRO A 1030 -10.78 -24.41 -18.85
N LEU A 1031 -10.60 -23.12 -18.60
CA LEU A 1031 -11.15 -22.39 -17.45
C LEU A 1031 -12.24 -21.42 -17.91
N TYR A 1032 -13.40 -21.46 -17.27
CA TYR A 1032 -14.55 -20.62 -17.60
C TYR A 1032 -15.09 -19.80 -16.42
N ILE A 1033 -15.61 -18.61 -16.68
CA ILE A 1033 -16.35 -17.79 -15.72
C ILE A 1033 -17.85 -18.07 -15.90
N MET A 1034 -18.56 -18.36 -14.81
CA MET A 1034 -20.00 -18.60 -14.82
C MET A 1034 -20.75 -17.33 -14.41
N ASP A 1035 -21.86 -17.06 -15.11
CA ASP A 1035 -22.74 -15.94 -14.83
C ASP A 1035 -23.66 -16.21 -13.61
N PRO A 1036 -24.46 -15.24 -13.14
CA PRO A 1036 -25.38 -15.44 -12.01
C PRO A 1036 -26.52 -16.44 -12.26
N SER A 1037 -26.68 -16.96 -13.48
CA SER A 1037 -27.63 -18.04 -13.82
C SER A 1037 -26.98 -19.43 -13.88
N GLY A 1038 -25.66 -19.52 -13.68
CA GLY A 1038 -24.89 -20.77 -13.78
C GLY A 1038 -24.51 -21.15 -15.21
N MET A 1039 -24.66 -20.23 -16.17
CA MET A 1039 -24.27 -20.41 -17.57
C MET A 1039 -22.88 -19.83 -17.84
N GLN A 1040 -22.16 -20.35 -18.83
CA GLN A 1040 -20.84 -19.84 -19.21
C GLN A 1040 -20.93 -18.38 -19.72
N SER A 1041 -20.10 -17.49 -19.15
CA SER A 1041 -19.94 -16.10 -19.60
C SER A 1041 -19.52 -16.05 -21.07
N LEU A 1042 -20.29 -15.31 -21.88
CA LEU A 1042 -20.18 -15.25 -23.35
C LEU A 1042 -18.78 -14.90 -23.85
N TYR A 1043 -18.04 -14.06 -23.13
CA TYR A 1043 -16.69 -13.61 -23.47
C TYR A 1043 -15.62 -14.09 -22.47
N ASN A 1044 -15.99 -15.03 -21.59
CA ASN A 1044 -15.15 -15.52 -20.50
C ASN A 1044 -14.51 -14.40 -19.65
N SER A 1045 -15.33 -13.42 -19.28
CA SER A 1045 -14.89 -12.18 -18.62
C SER A 1045 -15.90 -11.66 -17.59
N PHE A 1046 -15.46 -10.76 -16.71
CA PHE A 1046 -16.30 -10.01 -15.75
C PHE A 1046 -15.78 -8.60 -15.45
N VAL A 1047 -16.70 -7.66 -15.15
CA VAL A 1047 -16.38 -6.29 -14.69
C VAL A 1047 -16.39 -6.21 -13.17
N VAL A 1048 -15.52 -5.35 -12.62
CA VAL A 1048 -15.40 -5.04 -11.20
C VAL A 1048 -15.70 -3.56 -10.99
N ALA A 1049 -16.69 -3.29 -10.13
CA ALA A 1049 -17.13 -1.95 -9.76
C ALA A 1049 -15.97 -1.01 -9.40
N GLY A 1050 -15.89 0.15 -10.06
CA GLY A 1050 -14.86 1.16 -9.76
C GLY A 1050 -13.44 0.83 -10.21
N TRP A 1051 -13.12 -0.43 -10.53
CA TRP A 1051 -11.76 -0.92 -10.74
C TRP A 1051 -11.45 -1.21 -12.22
N GLY A 1052 -12.37 -1.88 -12.94
CA GLY A 1052 -12.14 -2.27 -14.34
C GLY A 1052 -12.73 -3.65 -14.66
N GLY A 1053 -11.93 -4.57 -15.22
CA GLY A 1053 -12.42 -5.91 -15.56
C GLY A 1053 -11.35 -6.95 -15.85
N VAL A 1054 -11.77 -8.21 -15.90
CA VAL A 1054 -10.93 -9.40 -16.03
C VAL A 1054 -11.42 -10.27 -17.18
N THR A 1055 -10.52 -10.73 -18.05
CA THR A 1055 -10.77 -11.72 -19.13
C THR A 1055 -9.88 -12.93 -18.93
N VAL A 1056 -10.45 -14.14 -19.06
CA VAL A 1056 -9.73 -15.42 -18.97
C VAL A 1056 -9.54 -16.01 -20.36
N VAL A 1057 -8.29 -16.18 -20.79
CA VAL A 1057 -7.94 -16.67 -22.14
C VAL A 1057 -7.50 -18.12 -22.09
N ASN A 1058 -8.24 -18.98 -22.78
CA ASN A 1058 -7.89 -20.39 -22.97
C ASN A 1058 -7.02 -20.56 -24.22
N THR A 1059 -5.74 -20.88 -24.03
CA THR A 1059 -4.80 -21.13 -25.13
C THR A 1059 -5.11 -22.46 -25.86
N PRO A 1060 -5.11 -22.50 -27.21
CA PRO A 1060 -5.42 -23.71 -27.98
C PRO A 1060 -4.55 -24.93 -27.63
N ILE A 1061 -5.10 -26.14 -27.84
CA ILE A 1061 -4.46 -27.41 -27.48
C ILE A 1061 -3.62 -28.00 -28.64
N GLU A 1062 -3.95 -27.64 -29.88
CA GLU A 1062 -3.53 -28.38 -31.09
C GLU A 1062 -2.10 -28.05 -31.61
N VAL A 1063 -1.27 -27.37 -30.82
CA VAL A 1063 0.11 -27.01 -31.20
C VAL A 1063 1.10 -27.78 -30.32
N GLU A 1064 1.81 -28.75 -30.91
CA GLU A 1064 2.75 -29.64 -30.19
C GLU A 1064 3.93 -28.89 -29.52
N ASP A 1065 4.18 -27.64 -29.91
CA ASP A 1065 5.09 -26.70 -29.26
C ASP A 1065 4.36 -25.41 -28.87
N THR A 1066 3.63 -25.41 -27.74
CA THR A 1066 3.13 -24.17 -27.11
C THR A 1066 4.26 -23.18 -26.78
N SER A 1067 5.49 -23.69 -26.67
CA SER A 1067 6.75 -22.98 -26.45
C SER A 1067 7.16 -21.97 -27.54
N LYS A 1068 6.46 -21.95 -28.68
CA LYS A 1068 6.77 -21.14 -29.88
C LYS A 1068 5.71 -20.09 -30.23
N LEU A 1069 4.62 -19.99 -29.47
CA LEU A 1069 3.51 -19.06 -29.75
C LEU A 1069 3.76 -17.71 -29.08
N SER A 1070 3.90 -16.65 -29.89
CA SER A 1070 4.10 -15.27 -29.42
C SER A 1070 2.95 -14.79 -28.55
N LEU A 1071 3.23 -13.81 -27.67
CA LEU A 1071 2.20 -13.19 -26.85
C LEU A 1071 1.15 -12.45 -27.71
N SER A 1072 1.59 -11.87 -28.83
CA SER A 1072 0.71 -11.29 -29.84
C SER A 1072 -0.25 -12.32 -30.45
N TYR A 1073 0.21 -13.53 -30.80
CA TYR A 1073 -0.66 -14.59 -31.31
C TYR A 1073 -1.66 -15.10 -30.25
N LYS A 1074 -1.24 -15.19 -28.98
CA LYS A 1074 -2.12 -15.55 -27.86
C LYS A 1074 -3.26 -14.53 -27.63
N LEU A 1075 -3.09 -13.27 -28.06
CA LEU A 1075 -3.98 -12.14 -27.72
C LEU A 1075 -4.74 -11.53 -28.91
N ASN A 1076 -4.21 -11.59 -30.14
CA ASN A 1076 -4.82 -11.00 -31.34
C ASN A 1076 -5.97 -11.85 -31.92
N THR A 1077 -6.54 -12.79 -31.15
CA THR A 1077 -7.79 -13.45 -31.57
C THR A 1077 -8.96 -12.46 -31.49
N THR A 1078 -9.92 -12.59 -32.41
CA THR A 1078 -11.11 -11.73 -32.47
C THR A 1078 -11.88 -11.76 -31.15
N ASP A 1079 -12.05 -12.94 -30.56
CA ASP A 1079 -12.86 -13.14 -29.35
C ASP A 1079 -12.22 -12.51 -28.11
N ASN A 1080 -10.88 -12.56 -27.99
CA ASN A 1080 -10.15 -11.91 -26.88
C ASN A 1080 -10.27 -10.37 -26.96
N GLN A 1081 -10.17 -9.80 -28.16
CA GLN A 1081 -10.35 -8.36 -28.36
C GLN A 1081 -11.82 -7.94 -28.14
N LEU A 1082 -12.79 -8.76 -28.58
CA LEU A 1082 -14.20 -8.52 -28.29
C LEU A 1082 -14.52 -8.61 -26.78
N ALA A 1083 -13.85 -9.50 -26.04
CA ALA A 1083 -13.97 -9.57 -24.58
C ALA A 1083 -13.50 -8.28 -23.89
N LEU A 1084 -12.33 -7.75 -24.27
CA LEU A 1084 -11.83 -6.47 -23.75
C LEU A 1084 -12.75 -5.29 -24.11
N ILE A 1085 -13.28 -5.26 -25.34
CA ILE A 1085 -14.27 -4.25 -25.76
C ILE A 1085 -15.59 -4.40 -24.99
N ALA A 1086 -16.03 -5.63 -24.67
CA ALA A 1086 -17.21 -5.88 -23.86
C ALA A 1086 -17.05 -5.40 -22.41
N LEU A 1087 -15.88 -5.62 -21.79
CA LEU A 1087 -15.56 -5.07 -20.47
C LEU A 1087 -15.60 -3.53 -20.47
N LEU A 1088 -14.94 -2.89 -21.45
CA LEU A 1088 -14.94 -1.44 -21.59
C LEU A 1088 -16.35 -0.88 -21.83
N ARG A 1089 -17.18 -1.56 -22.64
CA ARG A 1089 -18.59 -1.22 -22.83
C ARG A 1089 -19.36 -1.27 -21.52
N GLN A 1090 -19.27 -2.37 -20.78
CA GLN A 1090 -19.99 -2.53 -19.52
C GLN A 1090 -19.54 -1.50 -18.46
N TYR A 1091 -18.24 -1.19 -18.38
CA TYR A 1091 -17.70 -0.17 -17.47
C TYR A 1091 -18.17 1.26 -17.81
N LEU A 1092 -18.18 1.63 -19.10
CA LEU A 1092 -18.68 2.92 -19.58
C LEU A 1092 -20.24 2.97 -19.62
N GLY A 1093 -20.91 1.89 -19.21
CA GLY A 1093 -22.36 1.76 -19.26
C GLY A 1093 -22.94 1.79 -20.68
N ILE A 1094 -22.21 1.33 -21.69
CA ILE A 1094 -22.71 1.10 -23.05
C ILE A 1094 -23.58 -0.16 -23.01
N ASP A 1095 -24.82 0.00 -22.53
CA ASP A 1095 -25.70 -1.09 -22.14
C ASP A 1095 -26.08 -2.03 -23.31
N ASP A 1096 -25.55 -3.26 -23.27
CA ASP A 1096 -26.07 -4.39 -24.04
C ASP A 1096 -27.30 -5.04 -23.36
N SER A 1097 -27.61 -4.69 -22.10
CA SER A 1097 -28.78 -5.22 -21.34
C SER A 1097 -30.14 -4.71 -21.86
N THR A 1098 -30.19 -3.46 -22.34
CA THR A 1098 -31.36 -2.88 -23.04
C THR A 1098 -31.71 -3.63 -24.33
N THR A 1099 -30.83 -4.52 -24.81
CA THR A 1099 -31.06 -5.40 -25.97
C THR A 1099 -31.51 -6.81 -25.60
N THR A 1100 -31.43 -7.21 -24.32
CA THR A 1100 -32.02 -8.48 -23.82
C THR A 1100 -33.40 -8.28 -23.20
N ALA A 1101 -33.82 -7.02 -23.04
CA ALA A 1101 -35.23 -6.68 -23.05
C ALA A 1101 -35.80 -6.87 -24.48
N SER A 1102 -36.10 -8.12 -24.86
CA SER A 1102 -37.23 -8.36 -25.77
C SER A 1102 -38.44 -7.59 -25.22
N PRO A 1103 -39.17 -6.78 -26.01
CA PRO A 1103 -40.21 -5.88 -25.48
C PRO A 1103 -41.49 -6.65 -25.07
N GLY A 1104 -41.36 -7.44 -24.01
CA GLY A 1104 -42.24 -8.56 -23.72
C GLY A 1104 -42.12 -9.71 -24.73
N PRO A 1105 -42.92 -10.78 -24.58
CA PRO A 1105 -43.13 -11.74 -25.64
C PRO A 1105 -43.93 -11.08 -26.78
N GLY A 1106 -43.37 -11.04 -28.00
CA GLY A 1106 -44.09 -10.63 -29.22
C GLY A 1106 -43.78 -9.24 -29.79
N GLN A 1107 -42.55 -8.73 -29.68
CA GLN A 1107 -42.14 -7.45 -30.29
C GLN A 1107 -40.73 -7.48 -30.92
N ASP A 1108 -40.51 -8.32 -31.93
CA ASP A 1108 -39.22 -8.42 -32.65
C ASP A 1108 -38.98 -7.31 -33.70
N TRP A 1109 -39.67 -6.16 -33.58
CA TRP A 1109 -39.78 -5.14 -34.62
C TRP A 1109 -38.53 -4.25 -34.80
N LEU A 1110 -37.59 -4.25 -33.86
CA LEU A 1110 -36.36 -3.44 -33.90
C LEU A 1110 -35.10 -4.32 -33.98
N ARG A 1111 -34.35 -4.26 -35.09
CA ARG A 1111 -33.11 -5.03 -35.26
C ARG A 1111 -31.86 -4.16 -35.08
N LEU A 1112 -30.98 -4.57 -34.16
CA LEU A 1112 -29.74 -3.86 -33.80
C LEU A 1112 -28.50 -4.75 -34.04
N LYS A 1113 -27.71 -4.49 -35.09
CA LYS A 1113 -26.55 -5.34 -35.47
C LYS A 1113 -25.25 -4.95 -34.73
N ARG A 1114 -25.19 -5.18 -33.41
CA ARG A 1114 -24.06 -4.76 -32.55
C ARG A 1114 -22.79 -5.62 -32.65
N ARG A 1115 -22.91 -6.92 -32.98
CA ARG A 1115 -21.95 -7.99 -32.60
C ARG A 1115 -20.58 -8.01 -33.29
N GLN A 1116 -20.34 -7.19 -34.31
CA GLN A 1116 -19.07 -7.17 -35.09
C GLN A 1116 -18.45 -5.77 -35.21
N ALA A 1117 -19.08 -4.74 -34.64
CA ALA A 1117 -18.54 -3.39 -34.61
C ALA A 1117 -17.72 -3.17 -33.33
N ALA A 1118 -16.60 -2.45 -33.42
CA ALA A 1118 -15.86 -1.99 -32.23
C ALA A 1118 -16.72 -0.99 -31.42
N LEU A 1119 -17.15 0.10 -32.06
CA LEU A 1119 -18.13 1.06 -31.54
C LEU A 1119 -18.99 1.58 -32.71
N CYS A 1120 -20.31 1.48 -32.58
CA CYS A 1120 -21.25 1.98 -33.59
C CYS A 1120 -21.40 3.51 -33.47
N PRO A 1121 -21.48 4.28 -34.58
CA PRO A 1121 -21.57 5.74 -34.48
C PRO A 1121 -22.80 6.27 -33.73
N TRP A 1122 -23.91 5.52 -33.72
CA TRP A 1122 -25.06 5.85 -32.86
C TRP A 1122 -24.76 5.71 -31.36
N GLN A 1123 -23.94 4.74 -30.95
CA GLN A 1123 -23.49 4.59 -29.56
C GLN A 1123 -22.54 5.74 -29.19
N LEU A 1124 -21.63 6.10 -30.10
CA LEU A 1124 -20.75 7.25 -29.92
C LEU A 1124 -21.53 8.56 -29.78
N GLN A 1125 -22.59 8.76 -30.57
CA GLN A 1125 -23.49 9.91 -30.42
C GLN A 1125 -24.26 9.90 -29.10
N THR A 1126 -24.73 8.74 -28.65
CA THR A 1126 -25.39 8.59 -27.33
C THR A 1126 -24.42 8.97 -26.20
N LEU A 1127 -23.17 8.52 -26.29
CA LEU A 1127 -22.09 8.84 -25.35
C LEU A 1127 -21.73 10.33 -25.39
N ALA A 1128 -21.57 10.93 -26.57
CA ALA A 1128 -21.27 12.35 -26.72
C ALA A 1128 -22.33 13.24 -26.04
N LEU A 1129 -23.62 12.94 -26.24
CA LEU A 1129 -24.72 13.65 -25.59
C LEU A 1129 -24.68 13.49 -24.05
N GLN A 1130 -24.35 12.29 -23.56
CA GLN A 1130 -24.23 12.04 -22.12
C GLN A 1130 -23.01 12.75 -21.50
N THR A 1131 -21.81 12.63 -22.09
CA THR A 1131 -20.59 13.30 -21.62
C THR A 1131 -20.74 14.82 -21.64
N TRP A 1132 -21.40 15.39 -22.65
CA TRP A 1132 -21.70 16.83 -22.67
C TRP A 1132 -22.54 17.25 -21.46
N VAL A 1133 -23.62 16.51 -21.15
CA VAL A 1133 -24.45 16.79 -19.97
C VAL A 1133 -23.65 16.60 -18.68
N ASP A 1134 -22.96 15.48 -18.50
CA ASP A 1134 -22.22 15.12 -17.29
C ASP A 1134 -21.12 16.16 -17.00
N SER A 1135 -20.24 16.45 -17.97
CA SER A 1135 -19.16 17.44 -17.81
C SER A 1135 -19.64 18.89 -17.69
N THR A 1136 -20.75 19.28 -18.37
CA THR A 1136 -21.35 20.62 -18.20
C THR A 1136 -21.91 20.79 -16.79
N LEU A 1137 -22.54 19.75 -16.22
CA LEU A 1137 -23.04 19.76 -14.85
C LEU A 1137 -21.91 19.75 -13.82
N ASP A 1138 -20.89 18.91 -14.01
CA ASP A 1138 -19.72 18.81 -13.13
C ASP A 1138 -18.96 20.15 -13.04
N ALA A 1139 -18.78 20.83 -14.18
CA ALA A 1139 -18.27 22.20 -14.25
C ALA A 1139 -19.11 23.18 -13.40
N LEU A 1140 -20.43 23.19 -13.54
CA LEU A 1140 -21.34 24.08 -12.81
C LEU A 1140 -21.37 23.79 -11.31
N VAL A 1141 -21.35 22.51 -10.91
CA VAL A 1141 -21.35 22.09 -9.51
C VAL A 1141 -20.02 22.43 -8.84
N THR A 1142 -18.90 22.23 -9.52
CA THR A 1142 -17.55 22.58 -9.06
C THR A 1142 -17.42 24.10 -8.90
N VAL A 1143 -17.80 24.89 -9.91
CA VAL A 1143 -17.80 26.37 -9.83
C VAL A 1143 -18.75 26.89 -8.75
N GLY A 1144 -19.96 26.35 -8.67
CA GLY A 1144 -20.93 26.72 -7.64
C GLY A 1144 -20.46 26.38 -6.22
N SER A 1145 -19.60 25.38 -6.07
CA SER A 1145 -18.96 25.03 -4.79
C SER A 1145 -17.76 25.93 -4.49
N LEU A 1146 -16.95 26.25 -5.52
CA LEU A 1146 -15.83 27.19 -5.45
C LEU A 1146 -16.31 28.59 -5.04
N LEU A 1147 -17.36 29.12 -5.68
CA LEU A 1147 -17.92 30.41 -5.30
C LEU A 1147 -18.44 30.42 -3.86
N ARG A 1148 -19.19 29.40 -3.41
CA ARG A 1148 -19.67 29.34 -2.01
C ARG A 1148 -18.53 29.30 -1.00
N LEU A 1149 -17.40 28.64 -1.33
CA LEU A 1149 -16.20 28.65 -0.50
C LEU A 1149 -15.58 30.06 -0.44
N LEU A 1150 -15.42 30.69 -1.61
CA LEU A 1150 -14.83 32.01 -1.79
C LEU A 1150 -15.71 33.17 -1.26
N GLU A 1151 -17.02 32.99 -1.15
CA GLU A 1151 -17.97 33.89 -0.48
C GLU A 1151 -17.94 33.71 1.04
N ARG A 1152 -17.88 32.46 1.51
CA ARG A 1152 -17.90 32.12 2.94
C ARG A 1152 -16.58 32.45 3.65
N ILE A 1153 -15.46 32.48 2.94
CA ILE A 1153 -14.13 32.74 3.49
C ILE A 1153 -13.53 33.96 2.75
N SER A 1154 -13.80 35.15 3.28
CA SER A 1154 -13.40 36.43 2.68
C SER A 1154 -11.89 36.60 2.48
N ASN A 1155 -11.08 35.89 3.26
CA ASN A 1155 -9.64 36.11 3.40
C ASN A 1155 -8.78 35.14 2.56
N ILE A 1156 -9.38 34.33 1.68
CA ILE A 1156 -8.63 33.50 0.72
C ILE A 1156 -7.94 34.42 -0.30
N VAL A 1157 -6.61 34.24 -0.46
CA VAL A 1157 -5.87 34.78 -1.60
C VAL A 1157 -6.33 34.08 -2.86
N ILE A 1158 -6.59 34.84 -3.91
CA ILE A 1158 -6.81 34.30 -5.26
C ILE A 1158 -5.70 34.86 -6.13
N ASP A 1159 -4.78 33.99 -6.52
CA ASP A 1159 -3.70 34.33 -7.44
C ASP A 1159 -4.21 34.50 -8.86
N ASP A 1160 -3.45 35.27 -9.65
CA ASP A 1160 -3.79 35.57 -11.03
C ASP A 1160 -3.99 34.30 -11.86
N HIS A 1161 -3.21 33.23 -11.64
CA HIS A 1161 -3.34 31.98 -12.40
C HIS A 1161 -4.62 31.19 -12.07
N VAL A 1162 -5.11 31.27 -10.82
CA VAL A 1162 -6.39 30.66 -10.41
C VAL A 1162 -7.55 31.42 -11.04
N ALA A 1163 -7.50 32.76 -11.00
CA ALA A 1163 -8.48 33.61 -11.69
C ALA A 1163 -8.47 33.39 -13.21
N ASP A 1164 -7.28 33.28 -13.83
CA ASP A 1164 -7.11 32.94 -15.26
C ASP A 1164 -7.74 31.58 -15.60
N SER A 1165 -7.65 30.61 -14.69
CA SER A 1165 -8.18 29.25 -14.87
C SER A 1165 -9.70 29.21 -14.73
N ILE A 1166 -10.25 29.97 -13.77
CA ILE A 1166 -11.70 30.20 -13.65
C ILE A 1166 -12.24 30.93 -14.89
N ALA A 1167 -11.56 31.99 -15.37
CA ALA A 1167 -11.98 32.74 -16.56
C ALA A 1167 -11.93 31.87 -17.84
N LYS A 1168 -10.88 31.05 -18.00
CA LYS A 1168 -10.81 30.05 -19.08
C LYS A 1168 -11.94 29.03 -18.99
N GLY A 1169 -12.23 28.51 -17.79
CA GLY A 1169 -13.35 27.61 -17.58
C GLY A 1169 -14.69 28.24 -17.96
N VAL A 1170 -14.93 29.50 -17.57
CA VAL A 1170 -16.16 30.25 -17.90
C VAL A 1170 -16.31 30.44 -19.40
N ALA A 1171 -15.23 30.82 -20.10
CA ALA A 1171 -15.23 31.00 -21.55
C ALA A 1171 -15.39 29.67 -22.33
N GLN A 1172 -14.88 28.55 -21.81
CA GLN A 1172 -15.12 27.23 -22.40
C GLN A 1172 -16.54 26.73 -22.13
N LEU A 1173 -17.12 27.06 -20.96
CA LEU A 1173 -18.49 26.69 -20.60
C LEU A 1173 -19.52 27.45 -21.43
N SER A 1174 -19.32 28.75 -21.70
CA SER A 1174 -20.19 29.51 -22.61
C SER A 1174 -20.07 29.02 -24.07
N ALA A 1175 -18.85 28.77 -24.56
CA ALA A 1175 -18.63 28.20 -25.89
C ALA A 1175 -19.30 26.83 -26.07
N SER A 1176 -19.32 25.99 -25.03
CA SER A 1176 -20.05 24.72 -25.02
C SER A 1176 -21.56 24.89 -25.26
N VAL A 1177 -22.18 25.87 -24.60
CA VAL A 1177 -23.61 26.17 -24.72
C VAL A 1177 -23.97 26.83 -26.06
N GLU A 1178 -23.07 27.62 -26.64
CA GLU A 1178 -23.25 28.10 -28.01
C GLU A 1178 -23.14 26.97 -29.05
N ALA A 1179 -22.22 26.02 -28.84
CA ALA A 1179 -22.00 24.90 -29.75
C ALA A 1179 -23.16 23.88 -29.75
N SER A 1180 -23.81 23.64 -28.59
CA SER A 1180 -24.95 22.72 -28.48
C SER A 1180 -26.22 23.15 -29.26
N GLY A 1181 -26.26 24.39 -29.76
CA GLY A 1181 -27.29 24.89 -30.67
C GLY A 1181 -26.98 24.73 -32.17
N ARG A 1182 -25.73 24.42 -32.55
CA ARG A 1182 -25.25 24.42 -33.94
C ARG A 1182 -25.60 23.10 -34.66
N ARG A 1183 -26.02 23.18 -35.93
CA ARG A 1183 -26.29 21.99 -36.77
C ARG A 1183 -25.01 21.50 -37.45
N GLY A 1184 -24.74 20.20 -37.35
CA GLY A 1184 -23.64 19.54 -38.06
C GLY A 1184 -22.74 18.75 -37.11
N ARG A 1185 -21.63 18.24 -37.64
CA ARG A 1185 -20.61 17.52 -36.88
C ARG A 1185 -19.98 18.39 -35.80
N ASP A 1186 -19.58 19.59 -36.21
CA ASP A 1186 -18.76 20.46 -35.37
C ASP A 1186 -19.52 20.88 -34.11
N GLY A 1187 -20.83 21.15 -34.19
CA GLY A 1187 -21.64 21.57 -33.05
C GLY A 1187 -21.57 20.63 -31.83
N LEU A 1188 -21.89 19.33 -32.00
CA LEU A 1188 -21.86 18.39 -30.87
C LEU A 1188 -20.43 18.06 -30.40
N ALA A 1189 -19.46 17.99 -31.33
CA ALA A 1189 -18.07 17.70 -30.99
C ALA A 1189 -17.37 18.87 -30.28
N GLU A 1190 -17.58 20.10 -30.75
CA GLU A 1190 -17.12 21.35 -30.13
C GLU A 1190 -17.77 21.57 -28.77
N ALA A 1191 -19.06 21.22 -28.62
CA ALA A 1191 -19.77 21.28 -27.35
C ALA A 1191 -19.12 20.35 -26.30
N VAL A 1192 -18.95 19.05 -26.61
CA VAL A 1192 -18.28 18.08 -25.71
C VAL A 1192 -16.85 18.53 -25.40
N ALA A 1193 -16.05 18.87 -26.43
CA ALA A 1193 -14.68 19.29 -26.23
C ALA A 1193 -14.55 20.56 -25.37
N SER A 1194 -15.55 21.44 -25.38
CA SER A 1194 -15.55 22.68 -24.58
C SER A 1194 -16.10 22.46 -23.17
N SER A 1195 -17.12 21.62 -22.96
CA SER A 1195 -17.58 21.26 -21.61
C SER A 1195 -16.51 20.48 -20.84
N CYS A 1196 -15.80 19.55 -21.49
CA CYS A 1196 -14.67 18.83 -20.90
C CYS A 1196 -13.52 19.77 -20.51
N ARG A 1197 -13.16 20.73 -21.38
CA ARG A 1197 -12.14 21.75 -21.07
C ARG A 1197 -12.57 22.71 -19.96
N ALA A 1198 -13.86 23.04 -19.87
CA ALA A 1198 -14.40 23.83 -18.77
C ALA A 1198 -14.28 23.09 -17.43
N ALA A 1199 -14.79 21.86 -17.35
CA ALA A 1199 -14.72 21.03 -16.16
C ALA A 1199 -13.28 20.87 -15.65
N GLY A 1200 -12.34 20.49 -16.53
CA GLY A 1200 -10.92 20.35 -16.15
C GLY A 1200 -10.26 21.64 -15.66
N ALA A 1201 -10.61 22.80 -16.25
CA ALA A 1201 -10.11 24.09 -15.78
C ALA A 1201 -10.67 24.48 -14.40
N PHE A 1202 -11.90 24.08 -14.09
CA PHE A 1202 -12.52 24.33 -12.79
C PHE A 1202 -12.09 23.34 -11.71
N GLU A 1203 -11.89 22.05 -12.02
CA GLU A 1203 -11.26 21.10 -11.10
C GLU A 1203 -9.83 21.56 -10.76
N ALA A 1204 -9.03 21.96 -11.76
CA ALA A 1204 -7.69 22.48 -11.54
C ALA A 1204 -7.67 23.75 -10.67
N ALA A 1205 -8.62 24.66 -10.85
CA ALA A 1205 -8.75 25.84 -10.00
C ALA A 1205 -9.27 25.52 -8.58
N PHE A 1206 -10.13 24.51 -8.42
CA PHE A 1206 -10.71 24.13 -7.12
C PHE A 1206 -9.70 23.38 -6.24
N PHE A 1207 -8.82 22.58 -6.84
CA PHE A 1207 -7.78 21.81 -6.14
C PHE A 1207 -6.40 22.50 -6.12
N ASP A 1208 -6.30 23.78 -6.48
CA ASP A 1208 -5.04 24.52 -6.41
C ASP A 1208 -4.56 24.67 -4.95
N HIS A 1209 -3.27 24.43 -4.72
CA HIS A 1209 -2.65 24.50 -3.41
C HIS A 1209 -2.78 25.88 -2.74
N SER A 1210 -2.84 26.98 -3.50
CA SER A 1210 -2.88 28.31 -2.89
C SER A 1210 -4.22 28.59 -2.19
N LEU A 1211 -5.34 28.13 -2.74
CA LEU A 1211 -6.66 28.24 -2.12
C LEU A 1211 -6.77 27.45 -0.80
N LEU A 1212 -6.06 26.31 -0.72
CA LEU A 1212 -6.03 25.46 0.48
C LEU A 1212 -5.11 26.02 1.58
N SER A 1213 -3.99 26.66 1.19
CA SER A 1213 -2.89 27.06 2.07
C SER A 1213 -3.26 28.00 3.24
N LEU A 1214 -4.34 28.78 3.12
CA LEU A 1214 -4.68 29.85 4.07
C LEU A 1214 -5.88 29.57 4.98
N LEU A 1215 -6.48 28.38 4.90
CA LEU A 1215 -7.59 27.95 5.76
C LEU A 1215 -7.21 27.81 7.25
N TYR A 1216 -5.90 27.72 7.56
CA TYR A 1216 -5.39 27.31 8.88
C TYR A 1216 -4.97 28.42 9.85
N PHE A 1217 -5.10 29.71 9.50
CA PHE A 1217 -4.79 30.85 10.39
C PHE A 1217 -6.05 31.61 10.85
N PRO A 1218 -6.82 31.10 11.83
CA PRO A 1218 -7.93 31.84 12.44
C PRO A 1218 -7.41 33.04 13.24
N ASP A 1219 -8.14 34.17 13.20
CA ASP A 1219 -7.68 35.44 13.80
C ASP A 1219 -7.43 35.34 15.33
N ASP A 1220 -8.04 34.38 16.04
CA ASP A 1220 -7.72 34.05 17.45
C ASP A 1220 -6.22 33.78 17.67
N GLN A 1221 -5.56 33.08 16.74
CA GLN A 1221 -4.11 32.85 16.81
C GLN A 1221 -3.33 34.15 16.54
N LYS A 1222 -3.85 35.01 15.67
CA LYS A 1222 -3.27 36.31 15.34
C LYS A 1222 -3.29 37.25 16.56
N TYR A 1223 -4.38 37.26 17.31
CA TYR A 1223 -4.45 37.95 18.61
C TYR A 1223 -3.52 37.31 19.65
N ALA A 1224 -3.32 35.98 19.61
CA ALA A 1224 -2.36 35.30 20.48
C ALA A 1224 -0.88 35.65 20.18
N ILE A 1225 -0.52 35.94 18.92
CA ILE A 1225 0.80 36.50 18.56
C ILE A 1225 0.98 37.89 19.18
N TYR A 1226 -0.03 38.75 19.00
CA TYR A 1226 0.10 40.18 19.30
C TYR A 1226 -0.12 40.52 20.77
N THR A 1227 -0.88 39.72 21.53
CA THR A 1227 -1.15 40.00 22.95
C THR A 1227 0.13 40.01 23.81
N PRO A 1228 1.06 39.04 23.72
CA PRO A 1228 2.36 39.11 24.42
C PRO A 1228 3.22 40.32 24.04
N LEU A 1229 3.03 40.90 22.86
CA LEU A 1229 3.81 42.05 22.40
C LEU A 1229 3.20 43.39 22.87
N PHE A 1230 1.88 43.54 22.75
CA PHE A 1230 1.18 44.80 23.04
C PHE A 1230 0.66 44.92 24.48
N LEU A 1231 0.42 43.81 25.20
CA LEU A 1231 -0.02 43.88 26.60
C LEU A 1231 1.06 44.50 27.53
N PRO A 1232 2.36 44.13 27.43
CA PRO A 1232 3.41 44.75 28.25
C PRO A 1232 3.69 46.23 27.89
N LEU A 1233 3.33 46.68 26.68
CA LEU A 1233 3.46 48.07 26.25
C LEU A 1233 2.25 48.93 26.63
N SER A 1234 1.04 48.37 26.57
CA SER A 1234 -0.19 49.09 26.91
C SER A 1234 -0.41 49.24 28.42
N LEU A 1235 0.04 48.28 29.24
CA LEU A 1235 -0.15 48.31 30.69
C LEU A 1235 0.57 49.50 31.37
N PRO A 1236 1.85 49.82 31.07
CA PRO A 1236 2.50 51.04 31.53
C PRO A 1236 1.79 52.31 31.06
N VAL A 1237 1.38 52.38 29.79
CA VAL A 1237 0.67 53.55 29.23
C VAL A 1237 -0.65 53.79 29.96
N LEU A 1238 -1.45 52.74 30.21
CA LEU A 1238 -2.70 52.83 30.96
C LEU A 1238 -2.47 53.22 32.43
N VAL A 1239 -1.40 52.74 33.07
CA VAL A 1239 -1.01 53.16 34.42
C VAL A 1239 -0.58 54.63 34.45
N SER A 1240 0.24 55.08 33.49
CA SER A 1240 0.63 56.49 33.37
C SER A 1240 -0.56 57.41 33.10
N VAL A 1241 -1.47 57.05 32.18
CA VAL A 1241 -2.70 57.81 31.92
C VAL A 1241 -3.60 57.84 33.17
N ARG A 1242 -3.75 56.71 33.89
CA ARG A 1242 -4.48 56.66 35.16
C ARG A 1242 -3.84 57.52 36.25
N GLN A 1243 -2.50 57.59 36.31
CA GLN A 1243 -1.78 58.46 37.25
C GLN A 1243 -1.95 59.94 36.89
N ILE A 1244 -1.85 60.31 35.61
CA ILE A 1244 -2.10 61.67 35.11
C ILE A 1244 -3.54 62.10 35.41
N LEU A 1245 -4.54 61.26 35.10
CA LEU A 1245 -5.94 61.51 35.45
C LEU A 1245 -6.15 61.61 36.97
N SER A 1246 -5.54 60.71 37.76
CA SER A 1246 -5.60 60.78 39.22
C SER A 1246 -4.92 62.04 39.78
N HIS A 1247 -3.90 62.58 39.11
CA HIS A 1247 -3.25 63.83 39.50
C HIS A 1247 -4.09 65.04 39.11
N TYR A 1248 -4.70 65.06 37.92
CA TYR A 1248 -5.63 66.09 37.49
C TYR A 1248 -6.86 66.16 38.40
N CYS A 1249 -7.50 65.02 38.71
CA CYS A 1249 -8.64 64.97 39.63
C CYS A 1249 -8.27 65.41 41.05
N ARG A 1250 -7.07 65.07 41.55
CA ARG A 1250 -6.59 65.54 42.85
C ARG A 1250 -6.28 67.04 42.85
N SER A 1251 -5.71 67.56 41.76
CA SER A 1251 -5.41 68.99 41.61
C SER A 1251 -6.69 69.83 41.51
N TYR A 1252 -7.72 69.33 40.82
CA TYR A 1252 -9.06 69.94 40.82
C TYR A 1252 -9.68 69.97 42.23
N VAL A 1253 -9.52 68.90 43.02
CA VAL A 1253 -10.02 68.85 44.41
C VAL A 1253 -9.20 69.76 45.35
N SER A 1254 -7.90 69.95 45.13
CA SER A 1254 -7.07 70.84 45.96
C SER A 1254 -7.12 72.33 45.58
N VAL A 1255 -7.72 72.68 44.43
CA VAL A 1255 -7.91 74.08 43.98
C VAL A 1255 -9.38 74.54 44.13
N GLY A 1256 -10.30 73.66 44.53
CA GLY A 1256 -11.69 73.98 44.88
C GLY A 1256 -11.85 74.76 46.19
N GLY A 1257 -11.00 75.76 46.45
CA GLY A 1257 -10.92 76.50 47.73
C GLY A 1257 -10.51 77.96 47.55
N LYS A 1258 -11.49 78.81 47.20
CA LYS A 1258 -11.42 80.26 46.88
C LYS A 1258 -10.96 80.58 45.44
N VAL A 1259 -11.50 81.59 44.75
CA VAL A 1259 -12.73 82.40 44.90
C VAL A 1259 -13.12 82.94 43.50
N GLU A 1260 -14.37 83.38 43.36
CA GLU A 1260 -15.04 84.12 42.26
C GLU A 1260 -14.23 84.79 41.11
N LYS A 1261 -14.86 84.77 39.92
CA LYS A 1261 -14.86 85.79 38.83
C LYS A 1261 -13.52 86.22 38.22
N GLU A 1262 -13.29 85.82 36.96
CA GLU A 1262 -13.82 86.51 35.77
C GLU A 1262 -14.25 85.49 34.71
#